data_AF-A0A6P1ZDY5-F1
#
_entry.id   AF-A0A6P1ZDY5-F1
#
_cell.length_a   1.000
_cell.length_b   1.000
_cell.length_c   1.000
_cell.angle_alpha   90.00
_cell.angle_beta   90.00
_cell.angle_gamma   90.00
#
_symmetry.space_group_name_H-M   'P 1'
#
loop_
_entity.id
_entity.type
_entity.pdbx_description
1 polymer ?
#
loop_
_entity_poly.entity_id
_entity_poly.type
_entity_poly.pdbx_seq_one_letter_code
_entity_poly.pdbx_strand_id
1 'polypeptide(L)'
;MKRSTRIFGIILLVLAVFIVGYLAGSPSRAPEHTAAGHNATKDQASGNETASASDSGKKSNVVWTCSMHPQIRLPEPGQCPICFMDLIPVTDDEGGGDEVSLRQIRLSPRAQALAEVEVTPVARRNVGLTTRLTGKVAYDETRLNEITSWVGGRLDTLYVDYTGQEVKRGERLASIYSPELFSAQAELIQANDALTRLAGSPSSLTKNTAQLTLDAARKKLALLGLSDAQIAAVLKRGKPSDHVVVTSTSSGVVIERHVTEGAYVKTGSPLFTVADLSHVWVVLEAYESDLPWIQMDRTVRFTTEAHPGETFEGNVVYIDPYVDKSTRTIRVRLDVDNEDGQLKPGMFVTAAQRSETGGGEAPLVIPASAPLLTGKRAVVYLQDPDDPALYYGREIVLGPRAGNVYIVREGLSEGDLVVTSGAFKIDSAVQIKARPSMMNPDTGAPAPAGHEHHTEGAPAGPAAEMADMEMNTYAYDVPYDFAKQLPQLAQHFAVIEDGVYAAQQGATGVTTVRGLYKQFYDAICGIDPTAITDKEAALQWKELSMLLRNDSYLGSEAEDIDEAARIFKEFQGHFDTLSRTFPLQPKAQAATLPTTPEFGESLSRILQSYLALHAALANDDLDAAHAAAQEIQNQVNKAPADNLSDDAADVWQQSSEEMLDALGPVVSGKDLDSVRNAFQPLSTALSGLLTRFGGPNGAPIYEMFCSMAFGGKGGTWLQTQKDVLNPYYGQAMLGCGEVQREIEPAETTQAAPGTSGAKPSSILDTPDSFRQALAPIVSAYLSMQQELAKDDLAAAKNQAKAISLALPMVDDSVLSEAPAAIWSDTRAALEKGAAAVESSPDLTAARVGFRTLSQAMLTVVDRLGAGKQRGLYEAFCPMAFDDTGGTWVQEGETIENPYFGESMLQCGEIKRPLGAQ
;
A
#
# COMPACT_ATOMS: atom_id res chain seq x y z
N MET A 1 -46.14 -11.06 -42.14
CA MET A 1 -47.05 -10.73 -41.00
C MET A 1 -47.49 -11.94 -40.14
N LYS A 2 -46.81 -13.10 -40.14
CA LYS A 2 -47.20 -14.27 -39.29
C LYS A 2 -46.21 -14.64 -38.16
N ARG A 3 -45.03 -14.00 -38.07
CA ARG A 3 -44.05 -14.24 -36.98
C ARG A 3 -44.17 -13.25 -35.82
N SER A 4 -44.50 -11.98 -36.09
CA SER A 4 -44.68 -10.94 -35.06
C SER A 4 -45.88 -11.23 -34.13
N THR A 5 -46.97 -11.81 -34.67
CA THR A 5 -48.16 -12.16 -33.89
C THR A 5 -47.95 -13.33 -32.92
N ARG A 6 -46.96 -14.20 -33.17
CA ARG A 6 -46.65 -15.33 -32.27
C ARG A 6 -45.81 -14.89 -31.07
N ILE A 7 -44.92 -13.92 -31.26
CA ILE A 7 -44.08 -13.40 -30.17
C ILE A 7 -44.93 -12.58 -29.19
N PHE A 8 -45.87 -11.76 -29.72
CA PHE A 8 -46.78 -11.00 -28.87
C PHE A 8 -47.74 -11.90 -28.07
N GLY A 9 -48.19 -13.03 -28.65
CA GLY A 9 -49.03 -14.00 -27.95
C GLY A 9 -48.32 -14.75 -26.82
N ILE A 10 -47.02 -15.03 -26.96
CA ILE A 10 -46.23 -15.70 -25.91
C ILE A 10 -45.97 -14.74 -24.74
N ILE A 11 -45.69 -13.47 -25.01
CA ILE A 11 -45.49 -12.45 -23.96
C ILE A 11 -46.77 -12.23 -23.16
N LEU A 12 -47.93 -12.19 -23.83
CA LEU A 12 -49.24 -12.05 -23.17
C LEU A 12 -49.59 -13.26 -22.29
N LEU A 13 -49.17 -14.46 -22.70
CA LEU A 13 -49.41 -15.70 -21.95
C LEU A 13 -48.51 -15.80 -20.72
N VAL A 14 -47.24 -15.36 -20.80
CA VAL A 14 -46.34 -15.30 -19.64
C VAL A 14 -46.81 -14.24 -18.64
N LEU A 15 -47.30 -13.09 -19.11
CA LEU A 15 -47.86 -12.05 -18.24
C LEU A 15 -49.14 -12.53 -17.52
N ALA A 16 -50.00 -13.27 -18.21
CA ALA A 16 -51.22 -13.84 -17.62
C ALA A 16 -50.90 -14.90 -16.55
N VAL A 17 -49.89 -15.74 -16.75
CA VAL A 17 -49.44 -16.74 -15.76
C VAL A 17 -48.87 -16.06 -14.52
N PHE A 18 -48.14 -14.95 -14.68
CA PHE A 18 -47.59 -14.19 -13.57
C PHE A 18 -48.69 -13.49 -12.73
N ILE A 19 -49.72 -12.94 -13.38
CA ILE A 19 -50.86 -12.30 -12.70
C ILE A 19 -51.71 -13.33 -11.96
N VAL A 20 -51.93 -14.52 -12.54
CA VAL A 20 -52.66 -15.61 -11.87
C VAL A 20 -51.87 -16.18 -10.69
N GLY A 21 -50.54 -16.28 -10.80
CA GLY A 21 -49.67 -16.69 -9.68
C GLY A 21 -49.65 -15.67 -8.53
N TYR A 22 -49.66 -14.38 -8.84
CA TYR A 22 -49.70 -13.31 -7.84
C TYR A 22 -51.06 -13.22 -7.11
N LEU A 23 -52.17 -13.52 -7.80
CA LEU A 23 -53.51 -13.53 -7.19
C LEU A 23 -53.82 -14.81 -6.41
N ALA A 24 -53.16 -15.94 -6.70
CA ALA A 24 -53.39 -17.23 -6.04
C ALA A 24 -52.51 -17.46 -4.79
N GLY A 25 -51.53 -16.59 -4.51
CA GLY A 25 -50.59 -16.72 -3.39
C GLY A 25 -50.75 -15.62 -2.33
N SER A 26 -51.90 -15.56 -1.64
CA SER A 26 -52.03 -14.81 -0.39
C SER A 26 -52.49 -15.74 0.75
N PRO A 27 -51.80 -15.76 1.90
CA PRO A 27 -52.14 -16.66 2.99
C PRO A 27 -53.37 -16.19 3.77
N SER A 28 -54.17 -17.18 4.11
CA SER A 28 -55.47 -17.14 4.76
C SER A 28 -55.43 -16.54 6.17
N ARG A 29 -56.46 -15.78 6.53
CA ARG A 29 -56.71 -15.26 7.88
C ARG A 29 -57.95 -15.94 8.48
N ALA A 30 -57.86 -16.16 9.80
CA ALA A 30 -58.92 -16.43 10.80
C ALA A 30 -59.30 -17.92 11.05
N PRO A 31 -59.72 -18.29 12.28
CA PRO A 31 -60.88 -17.68 12.94
C PRO A 31 -60.70 -17.19 14.39
N GLU A 32 -61.42 -16.11 14.70
CA GLU A 32 -61.80 -15.66 16.03
C GLU A 32 -62.75 -16.66 16.71
N HIS A 33 -62.58 -16.84 18.03
CA HIS A 33 -63.62 -17.37 18.90
C HIS A 33 -64.17 -16.24 19.78
N THR A 34 -65.50 -16.14 19.72
CA THR A 34 -66.37 -15.16 20.37
C THR A 34 -66.51 -15.37 21.87
N ALA A 35 -66.66 -14.26 22.59
CA ALA A 35 -67.03 -14.21 23.99
C ALA A 35 -68.54 -14.38 24.21
N ALA A 36 -68.91 -15.12 25.25
CA ALA A 36 -70.19 -15.00 25.98
C ALA A 36 -69.91 -15.31 27.47
N GLY A 37 -70.41 -14.43 28.35
CA GLY A 37 -69.90 -14.24 29.70
C GLY A 37 -70.47 -15.12 30.80
N HIS A 38 -70.03 -14.85 32.04
CA HIS A 38 -70.86 -14.77 33.26
C HIS A 38 -70.09 -14.09 34.42
N ASN A 39 -70.82 -13.15 35.03
CA ASN A 39 -70.71 -12.34 36.26
C ASN A 39 -69.75 -12.65 37.43
N ALA A 40 -69.50 -11.55 38.15
CA ALA A 40 -69.38 -11.34 39.61
C ALA A 40 -67.94 -11.02 40.07
N THR A 41 -67.62 -9.97 40.84
CA THR A 41 -68.37 -8.92 41.55
C THR A 41 -67.33 -7.87 42.00
N LYS A 42 -67.79 -6.62 42.17
CA LYS A 42 -67.08 -5.55 42.90
C LYS A 42 -66.58 -6.02 44.27
N ASP A 43 -65.39 -5.56 44.65
CA ASP A 43 -65.22 -4.93 45.96
C ASP A 43 -64.12 -3.86 45.92
N GLN A 44 -64.40 -2.79 46.65
CA GLN A 44 -63.59 -1.59 46.83
C GLN A 44 -62.53 -1.85 47.91
N ALA A 45 -61.38 -1.19 47.81
CA ALA A 45 -60.84 -0.44 48.95
C ALA A 45 -59.73 0.52 48.50
N SER A 46 -59.93 1.78 48.86
CA SER A 46 -58.97 2.88 48.88
C SER A 46 -57.89 2.61 49.94
N GLY A 47 -56.66 3.03 49.67
CA GLY A 47 -55.56 3.05 50.62
C GLY A 47 -54.42 3.92 50.10
N ASN A 48 -54.49 5.21 50.43
CA ASN A 48 -53.44 6.20 50.24
C ASN A 48 -52.40 6.02 51.36
N GLU A 49 -51.16 5.63 51.04
CA GLU A 49 -50.01 5.84 51.91
C GLU A 49 -48.78 6.27 51.11
N THR A 50 -48.47 7.55 51.23
CA THR A 50 -47.16 8.15 51.00
C THR A 50 -46.12 7.52 51.93
N ALA A 51 -45.05 6.97 51.37
CA ALA A 51 -43.79 6.82 52.07
C ALA A 51 -42.63 6.96 51.07
N SER A 52 -42.00 8.15 51.08
CA SER A 52 -40.63 8.31 50.62
C SER A 52 -39.73 7.38 51.42
N ALA A 53 -39.03 6.49 50.73
CA ALA A 53 -37.78 5.93 51.20
C ALA A 53 -36.77 6.10 50.07
N SER A 54 -35.81 7.00 50.32
CA SER A 54 -34.59 7.17 49.54
C SER A 54 -33.82 5.85 49.49
N ASP A 55 -33.66 5.29 48.29
CA ASP A 55 -32.61 4.32 48.02
C ASP A 55 -31.70 4.87 46.93
N SER A 56 -30.47 5.16 47.32
CA SER A 56 -29.36 5.56 46.48
C SER A 56 -28.89 4.37 45.65
N GLY A 57 -29.57 4.09 44.54
CA GLY A 57 -29.17 3.09 43.55
C GLY A 57 -28.56 3.77 42.32
N LYS A 58 -27.29 3.48 42.03
CA LYS A 58 -26.60 3.81 40.75
C LYS A 58 -27.54 3.50 39.56
N LYS A 59 -27.86 4.51 38.75
CA LYS A 59 -28.56 4.31 37.47
C LYS A 59 -27.61 3.60 36.51
N SER A 60 -27.84 2.31 36.24
CA SER A 60 -27.24 1.60 35.11
C SER A 60 -27.73 2.26 33.81
N ASN A 61 -26.80 2.73 32.99
CA ASN A 61 -27.09 3.42 31.74
C ASN A 61 -27.44 2.38 30.65
N VAL A 62 -28.65 1.80 30.71
CA VAL A 62 -29.09 0.78 29.74
C VAL A 62 -29.46 1.45 28.42
N VAL A 63 -28.69 1.16 27.36
CA VAL A 63 -28.93 1.67 26.00
C VAL A 63 -29.71 0.62 25.19
N TRP A 64 -30.73 1.02 24.45
CA TRP A 64 -31.58 0.12 23.66
C TRP A 64 -31.20 0.16 22.17
N THR A 65 -31.09 -1.00 21.52
CA THR A 65 -30.72 -1.12 20.09
C THR A 65 -31.61 -2.06 19.29
N CYS A 66 -31.60 -1.93 17.95
CA CYS A 66 -32.36 -2.80 17.05
C CYS A 66 -31.46 -3.89 16.45
N SER A 67 -31.87 -5.17 16.50
CA SER A 67 -31.09 -6.27 15.91
C SER A 67 -30.81 -6.15 14.42
N MET A 68 -31.65 -5.41 13.69
CA MET A 68 -31.45 -5.17 12.25
C MET A 68 -30.81 -3.81 11.94
N HIS A 69 -30.83 -2.86 12.88
CA HIS A 69 -30.24 -1.54 12.72
C HIS A 69 -29.46 -1.17 13.99
N PRO A 70 -28.30 -1.81 14.24
CA PRO A 70 -27.55 -1.66 15.49
C PRO A 70 -27.02 -0.25 15.74
N GLN A 71 -26.93 0.57 14.67
CA GLN A 71 -26.59 1.99 14.75
C GLN A 71 -27.63 2.83 15.53
N ILE A 72 -28.85 2.32 15.70
CA ILE A 72 -29.88 3.00 16.49
C ILE A 72 -29.65 2.69 17.97
N ARG A 73 -29.30 3.72 18.74
CA ARG A 73 -29.13 3.65 20.19
C ARG A 73 -30.03 4.69 20.85
N LEU A 74 -31.00 4.22 21.62
CA LEU A 74 -31.95 5.06 22.33
C LEU A 74 -31.82 4.84 23.84
N PRO A 75 -31.93 5.90 24.66
CA PRO A 75 -31.85 5.80 26.12
C PRO A 75 -33.09 5.09 26.72
N GLU A 76 -34.15 4.91 25.94
CA GLU A 76 -35.43 4.37 26.38
C GLU A 76 -35.90 3.24 25.43
N PRO A 77 -36.67 2.27 25.94
CA PRO A 77 -37.31 1.24 25.12
C PRO A 77 -38.27 1.89 24.11
N GLY A 78 -38.34 1.35 22.90
CA GLY A 78 -39.17 1.89 21.83
C GLY A 78 -39.09 1.07 20.56
N GLN A 79 -39.61 1.60 19.46
CA GLN A 79 -39.48 0.99 18.14
C GLN A 79 -38.34 1.61 17.35
N CYS A 80 -37.62 0.78 16.60
CA CYS A 80 -36.60 1.24 15.67
C CYS A 80 -37.21 2.20 14.63
N PRO A 81 -36.68 3.42 14.42
CA PRO A 81 -37.22 4.37 13.44
C PRO A 81 -37.12 3.89 11.98
N ILE A 82 -36.27 2.90 11.71
CA ILE A 82 -36.01 2.39 10.35
C ILE A 82 -36.93 1.20 10.03
N CYS A 83 -37.00 0.21 10.93
CA CYS A 83 -37.76 -1.04 10.69
C CYS A 83 -38.95 -1.28 11.62
N PHE A 84 -39.25 -0.36 12.54
CA PHE A 84 -40.40 -0.40 13.44
C PHE A 84 -40.50 -1.65 14.35
N MET A 85 -39.41 -2.40 14.50
CA MET A 85 -39.31 -3.51 15.46
C MET A 85 -38.92 -2.99 16.84
N ASP A 86 -39.34 -3.69 17.89
CA ASP A 86 -39.01 -3.35 19.27
C ASP A 86 -37.50 -3.39 19.51
N LEU A 87 -36.99 -2.36 20.18
CA LEU A 87 -35.58 -2.27 20.58
C LEU A 87 -35.31 -3.25 21.73
N ILE A 88 -34.09 -3.76 21.76
CA ILE A 88 -33.58 -4.74 22.71
C ILE A 88 -32.57 -4.05 23.63
N PRO A 89 -32.57 -4.30 24.94
CA PRO A 89 -31.65 -3.65 25.86
C PRO A 89 -30.24 -4.21 25.65
N VAL A 90 -29.26 -3.31 25.44
CA VAL A 90 -27.84 -3.60 25.50
C VAL A 90 -27.40 -3.31 26.93
N THR A 91 -27.02 -4.38 27.63
CA THR A 91 -26.32 -4.24 28.91
C THR A 91 -24.84 -4.08 28.60
N ASP A 92 -24.25 -2.98 29.06
CA ASP A 92 -22.80 -2.91 29.21
C ASP A 92 -22.44 -3.87 30.34
N ASP A 93 -22.14 -5.11 29.99
CA ASP A 93 -21.45 -6.01 30.93
C ASP A 93 -20.10 -5.36 31.24
N GLU A 94 -20.04 -4.63 32.36
CA GLU A 94 -18.83 -4.19 33.05
C GLU A 94 -18.00 -5.42 33.46
N GLY A 95 -17.32 -6.03 32.49
CA GLY A 95 -16.18 -6.88 32.77
C GLY A 95 -14.98 -5.97 33.00
N GLY A 96 -14.69 -5.63 34.26
CA GLY A 96 -13.56 -4.79 34.69
C GLY A 96 -12.19 -5.38 34.36
N GLY A 97 -11.82 -5.35 33.09
CA GLY A 97 -10.47 -5.54 32.57
C GLY A 97 -10.08 -4.33 31.73
N ASP A 98 -8.78 -4.09 31.56
CA ASP A 98 -8.27 -3.02 30.70
C ASP A 98 -8.79 -3.19 29.26
N GLU A 99 -9.23 -2.10 28.63
CA GLU A 99 -9.64 -2.14 27.22
C GLU A 99 -8.40 -2.28 26.33
N VAL A 100 -8.38 -3.31 25.47
CA VAL A 100 -7.22 -3.67 24.63
C VAL A 100 -7.42 -3.23 23.17
N SER A 101 -8.67 -3.05 22.74
CA SER A 101 -9.05 -2.62 21.38
C SER A 101 -10.47 -2.05 21.34
N LEU A 102 -10.73 -1.12 20.41
CA LEU A 102 -12.07 -0.61 20.12
C LEU A 102 -13.02 -1.70 19.59
N ARG A 103 -12.47 -2.78 19.00
CA ARG A 103 -13.20 -3.93 18.44
C ARG A 103 -13.28 -5.12 19.39
N GLN A 104 -13.18 -4.89 20.69
CA GLN A 104 -13.14 -5.96 21.69
C GLN A 104 -14.53 -6.53 22.00
N ILE A 105 -14.59 -7.77 22.46
CA ILE A 105 -15.77 -8.41 23.01
C ILE A 105 -15.35 -9.46 24.04
N ARG A 106 -16.08 -9.50 25.15
CA ARG A 106 -15.92 -10.53 26.17
C ARG A 106 -17.02 -11.59 26.00
N LEU A 107 -16.63 -12.86 25.95
CA LEU A 107 -17.55 -13.99 25.81
C LEU A 107 -17.53 -14.86 27.07
N SER A 108 -18.72 -15.19 27.60
CA SER A 108 -18.83 -16.17 28.69
C SER A 108 -18.45 -17.57 28.21
N PRO A 109 -18.03 -18.50 29.10
CA PRO A 109 -17.69 -19.87 28.70
C PRO A 109 -18.81 -20.59 27.94
N ARG A 110 -20.07 -20.30 28.29
CA ARG A 110 -21.24 -20.81 27.58
C ARG A 110 -21.36 -20.21 26.17
N ALA A 111 -21.12 -18.91 26.03
CA ALA A 111 -21.14 -18.24 24.73
C ALA A 111 -20.01 -18.74 23.82
N GLN A 112 -18.81 -18.98 24.34
CA GLN A 112 -17.69 -19.57 23.61
C GLN A 112 -18.03 -20.98 23.10
N ALA A 113 -18.61 -21.82 23.95
CA ALA A 113 -19.02 -23.17 23.57
C ALA A 113 -20.13 -23.17 22.50
N LEU A 114 -21.12 -22.28 22.60
CA LEU A 114 -22.17 -22.12 21.58
C LEU A 114 -21.63 -21.52 20.27
N ALA A 115 -20.62 -20.67 20.37
CA ALA A 115 -19.94 -20.09 19.22
C ALA A 115 -18.95 -21.07 18.57
N GLU A 116 -18.63 -22.19 19.22
CA GLU A 116 -17.65 -23.20 18.74
C GLU A 116 -16.30 -22.53 18.41
N VAL A 117 -15.87 -21.66 19.31
CA VAL A 117 -14.65 -20.87 19.13
C VAL A 117 -13.44 -21.78 19.26
N GLU A 118 -12.60 -21.79 18.24
CA GLU A 118 -11.28 -22.42 18.25
C GLU A 118 -10.23 -21.39 17.89
N VAL A 119 -9.05 -21.48 18.52
CA VAL A 119 -7.93 -20.58 18.28
C VAL A 119 -6.69 -21.36 17.87
N THR A 120 -5.82 -20.74 17.09
CA THR A 120 -4.52 -21.29 16.67
C THR A 120 -3.47 -20.20 16.75
N PRO A 121 -2.25 -20.49 17.24
CA PRO A 121 -1.17 -19.51 17.22
C PRO A 121 -0.69 -19.21 15.79
N VAL A 122 -0.46 -17.93 15.49
CA VAL A 122 0.18 -17.49 14.27
C VAL A 122 1.64 -17.96 14.29
N ALA A 123 2.09 -18.63 13.23
CA ALA A 123 3.43 -19.19 13.15
C ALA A 123 4.06 -18.90 11.79
N ARG A 124 5.40 -18.82 11.75
CA ARG A 124 6.15 -18.74 10.49
C ARG A 124 6.33 -20.12 9.88
N ARG A 125 5.92 -20.29 8.62
CA ARG A 125 6.03 -21.58 7.93
C ARG A 125 6.39 -21.39 6.47
N ASN A 126 7.37 -22.15 5.98
CA ASN A 126 7.61 -22.28 4.55
C ASN A 126 6.44 -23.04 3.92
N VAL A 127 5.61 -22.31 3.16
CA VAL A 127 4.51 -22.90 2.43
C VAL A 127 4.92 -23.02 0.98
N GLY A 128 5.00 -24.27 0.51
CA GLY A 128 5.17 -24.53 -0.91
C GLY A 128 3.86 -24.28 -1.64
N LEU A 129 3.85 -23.37 -2.60
CA LEU A 129 2.68 -23.17 -3.47
C LEU A 129 2.56 -24.40 -4.36
N THR A 130 1.44 -25.12 -4.31
CA THR A 130 1.15 -26.18 -5.27
C THR A 130 0.25 -25.61 -6.34
N THR A 131 0.84 -25.19 -7.46
CA THR A 131 0.09 -24.71 -8.62
C THR A 131 -0.39 -25.91 -9.40
N ARG A 132 -1.71 -26.01 -9.61
CA ARG A 132 -2.33 -27.01 -10.47
C ARG A 132 -2.53 -26.39 -11.84
N LEU A 133 -1.85 -26.94 -12.82
CA LEU A 133 -1.95 -26.52 -14.21
C LEU A 133 -2.65 -27.61 -15.00
N THR A 134 -3.53 -27.22 -15.92
CA THR A 134 -4.19 -28.14 -16.84
C THR A 134 -3.62 -27.97 -18.22
N GLY A 135 -3.63 -29.03 -19.01
CA GLY A 135 -3.11 -28.96 -20.37
C GLY A 135 -3.43 -30.21 -21.17
N LYS A 136 -2.73 -30.32 -22.29
CA LYS A 136 -2.83 -31.49 -23.18
C LYS A 136 -1.49 -31.86 -23.78
N VAL A 137 -1.36 -33.15 -24.09
CA VAL A 137 -0.28 -33.66 -24.95
C VAL A 137 -0.49 -33.13 -26.37
N ALA A 138 0.57 -32.62 -26.98
CA ALA A 138 0.61 -32.09 -28.34
C ALA A 138 1.76 -32.74 -29.12
N TYR A 139 1.69 -32.62 -30.44
CA TYR A 139 2.81 -33.01 -31.30
C TYR A 139 3.99 -32.06 -31.07
N ASP A 140 5.21 -32.59 -31.11
CA ASP A 140 6.39 -31.78 -31.31
C ASP A 140 6.40 -31.25 -32.75
N GLU A 141 6.12 -29.96 -32.92
CA GLU A 141 6.05 -29.32 -34.24
C GLU A 141 7.39 -29.38 -34.98
N THR A 142 8.52 -29.49 -34.26
CA THR A 142 9.86 -29.61 -34.89
C THR A 142 10.10 -30.98 -35.50
N ARG A 143 9.26 -31.96 -35.15
CA ARG A 143 9.32 -33.35 -35.61
C ARG A 143 8.17 -33.72 -36.56
N LEU A 144 7.35 -32.75 -36.95
CA LEU A 144 6.36 -32.91 -38.01
C LEU A 144 7.04 -32.81 -39.37
N ASN A 145 6.83 -33.83 -40.20
CA ASN A 145 7.38 -33.90 -41.55
C ASN A 145 6.23 -33.98 -42.56
N GLU A 146 6.11 -32.94 -43.37
CA GLU A 146 5.14 -32.90 -44.45
C GLU A 146 5.75 -33.46 -45.74
N ILE A 147 5.15 -34.52 -46.26
CA ILE A 147 5.60 -35.21 -47.46
C ILE A 147 4.80 -34.67 -48.64
N THR A 148 5.48 -33.96 -49.53
CA THR A 148 4.88 -33.30 -50.69
C THR A 148 5.26 -34.02 -51.99
N SER A 149 4.47 -33.78 -53.05
CA SER A 149 4.78 -34.30 -54.37
C SER A 149 5.83 -33.44 -55.08
N TRP A 150 6.89 -34.05 -55.59
CA TRP A 150 7.89 -33.36 -56.42
C TRP A 150 7.52 -33.29 -57.91
N VAL A 151 6.50 -34.07 -58.33
CA VAL A 151 6.01 -34.11 -59.71
C VAL A 151 4.50 -33.97 -59.76
N GLY A 152 3.99 -33.37 -60.83
CA GLY A 152 2.56 -33.42 -61.13
C GLY A 152 2.15 -34.78 -61.67
N GLY A 153 0.97 -35.28 -61.30
CA GLY A 153 0.49 -36.57 -61.77
C GLY A 153 -0.77 -37.07 -61.08
N ARG A 154 -1.21 -38.26 -61.47
CA ARG A 154 -2.32 -38.97 -60.82
C ARG A 154 -1.77 -39.94 -59.78
N LEU A 155 -2.28 -39.92 -58.56
CA LEU A 155 -2.03 -40.99 -57.60
C LEU A 155 -2.66 -42.28 -58.09
N ASP A 156 -1.85 -43.31 -58.32
CA ASP A 156 -2.31 -44.57 -58.89
C ASP A 156 -2.43 -45.67 -57.83
N THR A 157 -1.54 -45.68 -56.83
CA THR A 157 -1.61 -46.65 -55.72
C THR A 157 -1.21 -45.96 -54.42
N LEU A 158 -2.01 -46.14 -53.38
CA LEU A 158 -1.64 -45.79 -52.00
C LEU A 158 -1.14 -47.05 -51.28
N TYR A 159 0.12 -47.02 -50.81
CA TYR A 159 0.65 -48.08 -49.95
C TYR A 159 0.30 -47.85 -48.47
N VAL A 160 0.08 -46.58 -48.10
CA VAL A 160 -0.44 -46.16 -46.79
C VAL A 160 -1.80 -45.52 -47.01
N ASP A 161 -2.87 -46.19 -46.59
CA ASP A 161 -4.25 -45.86 -46.92
C ASP A 161 -5.06 -45.28 -45.74
N TYR A 162 -4.59 -45.42 -44.49
CA TYR A 162 -5.21 -44.84 -43.29
C TYR A 162 -4.24 -44.04 -42.41
N THR A 163 -4.77 -43.10 -41.63
CA THR A 163 -4.02 -42.35 -40.61
C THR A 163 -3.83 -43.20 -39.35
N GLY A 164 -2.70 -43.04 -38.67
CA GLY A 164 -2.28 -43.85 -37.52
C GLY A 164 -1.34 -45.00 -37.89
N GLN A 165 -1.05 -45.21 -39.17
CA GLN A 165 -0.06 -46.20 -39.61
C GLN A 165 1.37 -45.71 -39.34
N GLU A 166 2.20 -46.57 -38.75
CA GLU A 166 3.64 -46.34 -38.59
C GLU A 166 4.37 -46.54 -39.91
N VAL A 167 5.31 -45.65 -40.21
CA VAL A 167 6.15 -45.69 -41.41
C VAL A 167 7.61 -45.49 -41.04
N LYS A 168 8.51 -46.18 -41.73
CA LYS A 168 9.96 -46.01 -41.60
C LYS A 168 10.49 -45.09 -42.68
N ARG A 169 11.59 -44.39 -42.41
CA ARG A 169 12.31 -43.62 -43.42
C ARG A 169 12.66 -44.50 -44.62
N GLY A 170 12.26 -44.07 -45.82
CA GLY A 170 12.43 -44.78 -47.09
C GLY A 170 11.29 -45.74 -47.44
N GLU A 171 10.31 -45.95 -46.57
CA GLU A 171 9.15 -46.79 -46.85
C GLU A 171 8.27 -46.17 -47.95
N ARG A 172 7.65 -47.01 -48.78
CA ARG A 172 6.84 -46.57 -49.93
C ARG A 172 5.48 -46.11 -49.42
N LEU A 173 5.06 -44.90 -49.79
CA LEU A 173 3.81 -44.30 -49.34
C LEU A 173 2.76 -44.25 -50.44
N ALA A 174 3.16 -43.80 -51.63
CA ALA A 174 2.29 -43.71 -52.80
C ALA A 174 3.05 -43.93 -54.11
N SER A 175 2.33 -44.28 -55.16
CA SER A 175 2.80 -44.32 -56.54
C SER A 175 2.06 -43.27 -57.36
N ILE A 176 2.79 -42.42 -58.08
CA ILE A 176 2.24 -41.35 -58.91
C ILE A 176 2.55 -41.63 -60.37
N TYR A 177 1.52 -41.71 -61.20
CA TYR A 177 1.61 -41.68 -62.65
C TYR A 177 1.88 -40.24 -63.12
N SER A 178 3.03 -39.98 -63.72
CA SER A 178 3.47 -38.64 -64.13
C SER A 178 3.92 -38.61 -65.60
N PRO A 179 3.08 -38.09 -66.51
CA PRO A 179 3.46 -37.86 -67.91
C PRO A 179 4.64 -36.88 -68.07
N GLU A 180 4.73 -35.90 -67.17
CA GLU A 180 5.81 -34.92 -67.15
C GLU A 180 7.16 -35.61 -66.86
N LEU A 181 7.18 -36.47 -65.84
CA LEU A 181 8.38 -37.22 -65.49
C LEU A 181 8.79 -38.18 -66.60
N PHE A 182 7.82 -38.87 -67.22
CA PHE A 182 8.08 -39.75 -68.36
C PHE A 182 8.79 -39.00 -69.49
N SER A 183 8.28 -37.82 -69.85
CA SER A 183 8.85 -36.97 -70.90
C SER A 183 10.25 -36.49 -70.53
N ALA A 184 10.46 -36.04 -69.29
CA ALA A 184 11.78 -35.59 -68.81
C ALA A 184 12.82 -36.73 -68.78
N GLN A 185 12.42 -37.96 -68.44
CA GLN A 185 13.30 -39.13 -68.51
C GLN A 185 13.65 -39.50 -69.95
N ALA A 186 12.69 -39.42 -70.88
CA ALA A 186 12.94 -39.67 -72.30
C ALA A 186 13.95 -38.66 -72.88
N GLU A 187 13.83 -37.38 -72.53
CA GLU A 187 14.79 -36.33 -72.90
C GLU A 187 16.21 -36.63 -72.39
N LEU A 188 16.35 -37.06 -71.12
CA LEU A 188 17.65 -37.44 -70.55
C LEU A 188 18.30 -38.60 -71.32
N ILE A 189 17.52 -39.65 -71.60
CA ILE A 189 18.00 -40.84 -72.32
C ILE A 189 18.44 -40.43 -73.74
N GLN A 190 17.63 -39.64 -74.44
CA GLN A 190 17.96 -39.15 -75.78
C GLN A 190 19.23 -38.30 -75.79
N ALA A 191 19.42 -37.41 -74.80
CA ALA A 191 20.61 -36.59 -74.68
C ALA A 191 21.87 -37.45 -74.42
N ASN A 192 21.75 -38.47 -73.57
CA ASN A 192 22.82 -39.43 -73.29
C ASN A 192 23.20 -40.26 -74.52
N ASP A 193 22.21 -40.74 -75.28
CA ASP A 193 22.43 -41.49 -76.52
C ASP A 193 23.09 -40.63 -77.60
N ALA A 194 22.69 -39.35 -77.71
CA ALA A 194 23.30 -38.40 -78.62
C ALA A 194 24.79 -38.18 -78.28
N LEU A 195 25.12 -37.99 -77.00
CA LEU A 195 26.50 -37.87 -76.53
C LEU A 195 27.31 -39.14 -76.81
N THR A 196 26.73 -40.32 -76.56
CA THR A 196 27.38 -41.62 -76.80
C THR A 196 27.69 -41.82 -78.30
N ARG A 197 26.76 -41.46 -79.20
CA ARG A 197 26.99 -41.51 -80.65
C ARG A 197 28.09 -40.53 -81.11
N LEU A 198 28.23 -39.41 -80.42
CA LEU A 198 29.23 -38.38 -80.74
C LEU A 198 30.61 -38.67 -80.13
N ALA A 199 30.78 -39.74 -79.35
CA ALA A 199 32.06 -40.09 -78.71
C ALA A 199 33.23 -40.18 -79.72
N GLY A 200 32.97 -40.71 -80.92
CA GLY A 200 33.96 -40.82 -82.02
C GLY A 200 34.13 -39.56 -82.89
N SER A 201 33.37 -38.49 -82.67
CA SER A 201 33.41 -37.29 -83.51
C SER A 201 34.66 -36.41 -83.23
N PRO A 202 35.33 -35.85 -84.26
CA PRO A 202 36.49 -34.96 -84.09
C PRO A 202 36.13 -33.53 -83.65
N SER A 203 34.86 -33.12 -83.70
CA SER A 203 34.42 -31.76 -83.33
C SER A 203 34.24 -31.61 -81.81
N SER A 204 35.10 -30.80 -81.17
CA SER A 204 34.99 -30.46 -79.74
C SER A 204 33.73 -29.64 -79.43
N LEU A 205 33.33 -28.73 -80.33
CA LEU A 205 32.13 -27.91 -80.17
C LEU A 205 30.86 -28.76 -80.09
N THR A 206 30.72 -29.76 -80.97
CA THR A 206 29.54 -30.63 -81.02
C THR A 206 29.44 -31.52 -79.78
N LYS A 207 30.57 -32.02 -79.27
CA LYS A 207 30.64 -32.78 -78.01
C LYS A 207 30.24 -31.92 -76.81
N ASN A 208 30.74 -30.69 -76.73
CA ASN A 208 30.41 -29.76 -75.64
C ASN A 208 28.91 -29.40 -75.62
N THR A 209 28.30 -29.14 -76.78
CA THR A 209 26.85 -28.86 -76.86
C THR A 209 26.01 -30.07 -76.42
N ALA A 210 26.41 -31.29 -76.82
CA ALA A 210 25.73 -32.51 -76.39
C ALA A 210 25.86 -32.73 -74.87
N GLN A 211 27.03 -32.44 -74.30
CA GLN A 211 27.26 -32.51 -72.85
C GLN A 211 26.37 -31.50 -72.10
N LEU A 212 26.32 -30.24 -72.55
CA LEU A 212 25.44 -29.21 -71.95
C LEU A 212 23.96 -29.62 -72.00
N THR A 213 23.53 -30.30 -73.06
CA THR A 213 22.17 -30.80 -73.20
C THR A 213 21.88 -31.92 -72.19
N LEU A 214 22.83 -32.85 -72.02
CA LEU A 214 22.73 -33.89 -71.00
C LEU A 214 22.69 -33.30 -69.59
N ASP A 215 23.54 -32.31 -69.31
CA ASP A 215 23.60 -31.64 -68.02
C ASP A 215 22.31 -30.85 -67.74
N ALA A 216 21.72 -30.21 -68.75
CA ALA A 216 20.41 -29.56 -68.65
C ALA A 216 19.28 -30.56 -68.34
N ALA A 217 19.27 -31.72 -69.02
CA ALA A 217 18.29 -32.78 -68.77
C ALA A 217 18.46 -33.40 -67.36
N ARG A 218 19.70 -33.60 -66.90
CA ARG A 218 19.99 -34.01 -65.51
C ARG A 218 19.47 -32.98 -64.51
N LYS A 219 19.74 -31.69 -64.75
CA LYS A 219 19.30 -30.61 -63.88
C LYS A 219 17.77 -30.53 -63.81
N LYS A 220 17.07 -30.72 -64.94
CA LYS A 220 15.60 -30.77 -65.00
C LYS A 220 15.03 -31.88 -64.12
N LEU A 221 15.57 -33.10 -64.19
CA LEU A 221 15.12 -34.21 -63.33
C LEU A 221 15.47 -34.00 -61.85
N ALA A 222 16.62 -33.40 -61.56
CA ALA A 222 16.99 -33.04 -60.19
C ALA A 222 16.01 -31.99 -59.59
N LEU A 223 15.56 -31.02 -60.40
CA LEU A 223 14.54 -30.05 -60.00
C LEU A 223 13.15 -30.68 -59.79
N LEU A 224 12.88 -31.81 -60.45
CA LEU A 224 11.69 -32.66 -60.22
C LEU A 224 11.87 -33.62 -59.03
N GLY A 225 12.89 -33.41 -58.19
CA GLY A 225 13.10 -34.13 -56.93
C GLY A 225 13.77 -35.50 -57.06
N LEU A 226 14.30 -35.88 -58.23
CA LEU A 226 15.06 -37.13 -58.37
C LEU A 226 16.49 -36.95 -57.86
N SER A 227 16.93 -37.88 -57.01
CA SER A 227 18.33 -37.99 -56.59
C SER A 227 19.26 -38.41 -57.74
N ASP A 228 20.55 -38.09 -57.65
CA ASP A 228 21.55 -38.52 -58.63
C ASP A 228 21.59 -40.04 -58.82
N ALA A 229 21.34 -40.80 -57.75
CA ALA A 229 21.23 -42.26 -57.81
C ALA A 229 20.02 -42.71 -58.65
N GLN A 230 18.87 -42.04 -58.50
CA GLN A 230 17.69 -42.31 -59.33
C GLN A 230 17.91 -41.89 -60.78
N ILE A 231 18.56 -40.74 -61.04
CA ILE A 231 18.91 -40.28 -62.38
C ILE A 231 19.87 -41.27 -63.07
N ALA A 232 20.90 -41.75 -62.36
CA ALA A 232 21.81 -42.78 -62.86
C ALA A 232 21.07 -44.11 -63.13
N ALA A 233 20.10 -44.47 -62.30
CA ALA A 233 19.25 -45.64 -62.53
C ALA A 233 18.39 -45.50 -63.80
N VAL A 234 17.88 -44.30 -64.11
CA VAL A 234 17.17 -44.02 -65.38
C VAL A 234 18.11 -44.26 -66.58
N LEU A 235 19.34 -43.71 -66.54
CA LEU A 235 20.33 -43.90 -67.59
C LEU A 235 20.71 -45.38 -67.76
N LYS A 236 20.94 -46.10 -66.66
CA LYS A 236 21.27 -47.53 -66.68
C LYS A 236 20.11 -48.38 -67.22
N ARG A 237 18.87 -48.02 -66.93
CA ARG A 237 17.66 -48.70 -67.42
C ARG A 237 17.44 -48.48 -68.92
N GLY A 238 17.83 -47.32 -69.45
CA GLY A 238 17.70 -46.98 -70.87
C GLY A 238 16.26 -46.83 -71.37
N LYS A 239 15.26 -46.85 -70.47
CA LYS A 239 13.83 -46.66 -70.80
C LYS A 239 13.16 -45.75 -69.76
N PRO A 240 12.31 -44.79 -70.18
CA PRO A 240 11.57 -43.94 -69.25
C PRO A 240 10.50 -44.75 -68.49
N SER A 241 10.23 -44.34 -67.25
CA SER A 241 9.15 -44.84 -66.38
C SER A 241 8.05 -43.81 -66.29
N ASP A 242 6.80 -44.26 -66.35
CA ASP A 242 5.61 -43.43 -66.19
C ASP A 242 5.16 -43.29 -64.72
N HIS A 243 5.70 -44.12 -63.83
CA HIS A 243 5.44 -44.06 -62.39
C HIS A 243 6.65 -43.60 -61.59
N VAL A 244 6.39 -42.86 -60.50
CA VAL A 244 7.35 -42.57 -59.44
C VAL A 244 6.78 -42.97 -58.08
N VAL A 245 7.62 -43.58 -57.26
CA VAL A 245 7.27 -43.95 -55.89
C VAL A 245 7.66 -42.81 -54.97
N VAL A 246 6.69 -42.31 -54.21
CA VAL A 246 6.92 -41.39 -53.10
C VAL A 246 7.23 -42.23 -51.86
N THR A 247 8.36 -41.94 -51.23
CA THR A 247 8.84 -42.62 -50.02
C THR A 247 8.85 -41.69 -48.83
N SER A 248 8.77 -42.22 -47.61
CA SER A 248 8.87 -41.43 -46.39
C SER A 248 10.26 -40.83 -46.20
N THR A 249 10.35 -39.54 -45.88
CA THR A 249 11.61 -38.84 -45.58
C THR A 249 12.03 -39.00 -44.12
N SER A 250 11.09 -39.35 -43.24
CA SER A 250 11.27 -39.58 -41.81
C SER A 250 10.60 -40.89 -41.35
N SER A 251 10.92 -41.34 -40.15
CA SER A 251 10.19 -42.42 -39.47
C SER A 251 9.18 -41.79 -38.52
N GLY A 252 7.99 -42.39 -38.37
CA GLY A 252 6.95 -41.88 -37.48
C GLY A 252 5.57 -42.44 -37.81
N VAL A 253 4.53 -41.78 -37.30
CA VAL A 253 3.13 -42.13 -37.52
C VAL A 253 2.50 -41.15 -38.51
N VAL A 254 1.73 -41.66 -39.49
CA VAL A 254 0.97 -40.82 -40.42
C VAL A 254 -0.22 -40.19 -39.68
N ILE A 255 -0.13 -38.90 -39.36
CA ILE A 255 -1.19 -38.19 -38.62
C ILE A 255 -2.26 -37.61 -39.55
N GLU A 256 -1.88 -37.25 -40.78
CA GLU A 256 -2.78 -36.72 -41.78
C GLU A 256 -2.49 -37.33 -43.16
N ARG A 257 -3.57 -37.57 -43.91
CA ARG A 257 -3.53 -37.98 -45.30
C ARG A 257 -4.34 -37.00 -46.13
N HIS A 258 -3.64 -36.22 -46.96
CA HIS A 258 -4.23 -35.13 -47.75
C HIS A 258 -4.77 -35.57 -49.12
N VAL A 259 -4.51 -36.83 -49.51
CA VAL A 259 -4.82 -37.35 -50.84
C VAL A 259 -5.55 -38.69 -50.81
N THR A 260 -6.30 -38.96 -51.87
CA THR A 260 -6.98 -40.25 -52.11
C THR A 260 -6.47 -40.88 -53.40
N GLU A 261 -6.55 -42.21 -53.51
CA GLU A 261 -6.20 -42.92 -54.73
C GLU A 261 -7.06 -42.43 -55.91
N GLY A 262 -6.44 -42.27 -57.09
CA GLY A 262 -7.06 -41.70 -58.29
C GLY A 262 -7.04 -40.17 -58.37
N ALA A 263 -6.68 -39.45 -57.30
CA ALA A 263 -6.63 -37.99 -57.31
C ALA A 263 -5.44 -37.46 -58.13
N TYR A 264 -5.61 -36.29 -58.76
CA TYR A 264 -4.52 -35.57 -59.42
C TYR A 264 -3.86 -34.59 -58.47
N VAL A 265 -2.53 -34.63 -58.38
CA VAL A 265 -1.70 -33.76 -57.55
C VAL A 265 -0.78 -32.91 -58.42
N LYS A 266 -0.41 -31.73 -57.90
CA LYS A 266 0.57 -30.83 -58.52
C LYS A 266 1.89 -30.94 -57.76
N THR A 267 2.96 -30.45 -58.37
CA THR A 267 4.23 -30.25 -57.66
C THR A 267 4.01 -29.32 -56.46
N GLY A 268 4.49 -29.72 -55.30
CA GLY A 268 4.30 -29.05 -54.01
C GLY A 268 3.01 -29.43 -53.27
N SER A 269 2.10 -30.22 -53.85
CA SER A 269 0.90 -30.67 -53.14
C SER A 269 1.29 -31.57 -51.95
N PRO A 270 0.75 -31.32 -50.74
CA PRO A 270 0.97 -32.19 -49.60
C PRO A 270 0.24 -33.51 -49.79
N LEU A 271 0.90 -34.61 -49.41
CA LEU A 271 0.38 -35.97 -49.54
C LEU A 271 0.10 -36.57 -48.16
N PHE A 272 1.09 -36.50 -47.28
CA PHE A 272 1.02 -37.06 -45.93
C PHE A 272 1.73 -36.15 -44.92
N THR A 273 1.24 -36.12 -43.70
CA THR A 273 1.94 -35.54 -42.56
C THR A 273 2.38 -36.68 -41.64
N VAL A 274 3.69 -36.81 -41.39
CA VAL A 274 4.27 -37.84 -40.53
C VAL A 274 4.82 -37.19 -39.27
N ALA A 275 4.42 -37.67 -38.11
CA ALA A 275 4.88 -37.21 -36.81
C ALA A 275 5.75 -38.29 -36.14
N ASP A 276 6.95 -37.92 -35.70
CA ASP A 276 7.71 -38.75 -34.76
C ASP A 276 7.16 -38.53 -33.35
N LEU A 277 6.57 -39.58 -32.76
CA LEU A 277 5.92 -39.53 -31.44
C LEU A 277 6.83 -40.01 -30.30
N SER A 278 8.10 -40.31 -30.58
CA SER A 278 9.08 -40.69 -29.54
C SER A 278 9.36 -39.57 -28.53
N HIS A 279 9.10 -38.32 -28.92
CA HIS A 279 9.03 -37.16 -28.03
C HIS A 279 7.73 -36.42 -28.30
N VAL A 280 7.12 -35.91 -27.24
CA VAL A 280 5.87 -35.14 -27.33
C VAL A 280 6.00 -33.88 -26.49
N TRP A 281 5.27 -32.85 -26.89
CA TRP A 281 5.12 -31.69 -26.04
C TRP A 281 3.92 -31.85 -25.13
N VAL A 282 4.06 -31.39 -23.90
CA VAL A 282 2.91 -31.19 -23.02
C VAL A 282 2.69 -29.69 -22.90
N VAL A 283 1.55 -29.22 -23.42
CA VAL A 283 1.18 -27.81 -23.42
C VAL A 283 0.26 -27.57 -22.25
N LEU A 284 0.79 -26.94 -21.21
CA LEU A 284 0.06 -26.50 -20.02
C LEU A 284 -0.45 -25.08 -20.23
N GLU A 285 -1.60 -24.78 -19.64
CA GLU A 285 -2.19 -23.44 -19.58
C GLU A 285 -2.00 -22.91 -18.16
N ALA A 286 -1.21 -21.85 -18.03
CA ALA A 286 -0.94 -21.17 -16.77
C ALA A 286 -1.68 -19.82 -16.73
N TYR A 287 -2.29 -19.49 -15.59
CA TYR A 287 -2.86 -18.15 -15.41
C TYR A 287 -1.74 -17.12 -15.20
N GLU A 288 -2.05 -15.84 -15.43
CA GLU A 288 -1.10 -14.75 -15.19
C GLU A 288 -0.56 -14.74 -13.74
N SER A 289 -1.39 -15.14 -12.77
CA SER A 289 -1.01 -15.28 -11.35
C SER A 289 0.00 -16.39 -11.08
N ASP A 290 0.11 -17.37 -11.97
CA ASP A 290 0.95 -18.56 -11.79
C ASP A 290 2.36 -18.38 -12.37
N LEU A 291 2.52 -17.46 -13.32
CA LEU A 291 3.79 -17.17 -13.99
C LEU A 291 4.99 -16.95 -13.07
N PRO A 292 4.90 -16.20 -11.95
CA PRO A 292 6.05 -15.95 -11.08
C PRO A 292 6.70 -17.23 -10.55
N TRP A 293 5.96 -18.34 -10.55
CA TRP A 293 6.38 -19.63 -10.02
C TRP A 293 6.85 -20.61 -11.10
N ILE A 294 6.70 -20.26 -12.38
CA ILE A 294 7.09 -21.08 -13.53
C ILE A 294 8.37 -20.51 -14.13
N GLN A 295 9.41 -21.32 -14.21
CA GLN A 295 10.72 -20.92 -14.74
C GLN A 295 11.15 -21.88 -15.85
N MET A 296 11.91 -21.37 -16.82
CA MET A 296 12.60 -22.19 -17.83
C MET A 296 13.51 -23.23 -17.17
N ASP A 297 13.70 -24.36 -17.83
CA ASP A 297 14.55 -25.48 -17.40
C ASP A 297 14.17 -26.12 -16.07
N ARG A 298 12.96 -25.84 -15.54
CA ARG A 298 12.42 -26.55 -14.37
C ARG A 298 11.67 -27.80 -14.81
N THR A 299 11.89 -28.88 -14.05
CA THR A 299 11.14 -30.12 -14.20
C THR A 299 9.76 -29.98 -13.55
N VAL A 300 8.72 -30.32 -14.31
CA VAL A 300 7.33 -30.30 -13.88
C VAL A 300 6.80 -31.74 -13.91
N ARG A 301 6.20 -32.15 -12.79
CA ARG A 301 5.51 -33.44 -12.70
C ARG A 301 4.05 -33.30 -13.09
N PHE A 302 3.58 -34.23 -13.91
CA PHE A 302 2.19 -34.29 -14.34
C PHE A 302 1.65 -35.70 -14.39
N THR A 303 0.33 -35.79 -14.35
CA THR A 303 -0.43 -37.04 -14.41
C THR A 303 -1.45 -36.94 -15.52
N THR A 304 -1.84 -38.07 -16.11
CA THR A 304 -2.92 -38.14 -17.09
C THR A 304 -3.97 -39.14 -16.63
N GLU A 305 -5.25 -38.84 -16.89
CA GLU A 305 -6.35 -39.76 -16.58
C GLU A 305 -6.27 -41.06 -17.39
N ALA A 306 -5.57 -41.04 -18.53
CA ALA A 306 -5.36 -42.22 -19.35
C ALA A 306 -4.49 -43.29 -18.66
N HIS A 307 -3.63 -42.88 -17.72
CA HIS A 307 -2.72 -43.74 -16.96
C HIS A 307 -2.78 -43.40 -15.45
N PRO A 308 -3.86 -43.82 -14.75
CA PRO A 308 -4.06 -43.47 -13.35
C PRO A 308 -2.96 -44.03 -12.43
N GLY A 309 -2.39 -43.17 -11.59
CA GLY A 309 -1.37 -43.56 -10.60
C GLY A 309 0.08 -43.46 -11.12
N GLU A 310 0.27 -43.27 -12.43
CA GLU A 310 1.57 -43.00 -13.02
C GLU A 310 1.85 -41.49 -13.04
N THR A 311 3.11 -41.12 -12.80
CA THR A 311 3.56 -39.73 -12.83
C THR A 311 4.64 -39.59 -13.90
N PHE A 312 4.48 -38.60 -14.76
CA PHE A 312 5.39 -38.26 -15.83
C PHE A 312 6.13 -36.97 -15.48
N GLU A 313 7.34 -36.83 -16.02
CA GLU A 313 8.18 -35.66 -15.82
C GLU A 313 8.48 -35.01 -17.17
N GLY A 314 8.46 -33.68 -17.20
CA GLY A 314 8.79 -32.89 -18.39
C GLY A 314 9.48 -31.59 -18.01
N ASN A 315 10.37 -31.10 -18.88
CA ASN A 315 11.12 -29.87 -18.61
C ASN A 315 10.48 -28.69 -19.34
N VAL A 316 10.37 -27.54 -18.66
CA VAL A 316 9.87 -26.31 -19.28
C VAL A 316 10.88 -25.82 -20.31
N VAL A 317 10.53 -25.95 -21.59
CA VAL A 317 11.39 -25.52 -22.73
C VAL A 317 10.92 -24.22 -23.36
N TYR A 318 9.65 -23.85 -23.15
CA TYR A 318 9.10 -22.64 -23.75
C TYR A 318 7.91 -22.09 -22.94
N ILE A 319 7.86 -20.77 -22.82
CA ILE A 319 6.75 -20.02 -22.23
C ILE A 319 6.32 -19.00 -23.30
N ASP A 320 5.07 -19.07 -23.74
CA ASP A 320 4.54 -18.17 -24.78
C ASP A 320 4.70 -16.70 -24.31
N PRO A 321 5.19 -15.78 -25.17
CA PRO A 321 5.39 -14.37 -24.80
C PRO A 321 4.09 -13.54 -24.81
N TYR A 322 2.95 -14.18 -25.11
CA TYR A 322 1.65 -13.52 -25.24
C TYR A 322 0.60 -14.26 -24.41
N VAL A 323 -0.31 -13.50 -23.80
CA VAL A 323 -1.49 -14.03 -23.11
C VAL A 323 -2.60 -14.29 -24.12
N ASP A 324 -3.25 -15.46 -24.05
CA ASP A 324 -4.47 -15.72 -24.80
C ASP A 324 -5.59 -14.84 -24.25
N LYS A 325 -6.15 -13.97 -25.09
CA LYS A 325 -7.17 -12.98 -24.69
C LYS A 325 -8.50 -13.62 -24.27
N SER A 326 -8.78 -14.85 -24.71
CA SER A 326 -10.03 -15.53 -24.46
C SER A 326 -10.02 -16.30 -23.14
N THR A 327 -8.91 -16.98 -22.83
CA THR A 327 -8.75 -17.78 -21.61
C THR A 327 -8.01 -17.05 -20.50
N ARG A 328 -7.32 -15.94 -20.82
CA ARG A 328 -6.37 -15.24 -19.93
C ARG A 328 -5.29 -16.18 -19.38
N THR A 329 -4.81 -17.08 -20.24
CA THR A 329 -3.75 -18.03 -19.91
C THR A 329 -2.57 -17.86 -20.84
N ILE A 330 -1.41 -18.27 -20.35
CA ILE A 330 -0.16 -18.34 -21.08
C ILE A 330 0.18 -19.81 -21.25
N ARG A 331 0.56 -20.19 -22.47
CA ARG A 331 0.92 -21.57 -22.77
C ARG A 331 2.36 -21.84 -22.36
N VAL A 332 2.56 -22.88 -21.57
CA VAL A 332 3.85 -23.37 -21.11
C VAL A 332 4.08 -24.74 -21.73
N ARG A 333 5.16 -24.91 -22.48
CA ARG A 333 5.48 -26.17 -23.17
C ARG A 333 6.52 -26.92 -22.37
N LEU A 334 6.20 -28.17 -22.09
CA LEU A 334 7.13 -29.13 -21.52
C LEU A 334 7.61 -30.07 -22.62
N ASP A 335 8.90 -30.35 -22.64
CA ASP A 335 9.47 -31.43 -23.44
C ASP A 335 9.45 -32.73 -22.62
N VAL A 336 8.95 -33.79 -23.25
CA VAL A 336 8.70 -35.08 -22.59
C VAL A 336 9.11 -36.24 -23.49
N ASP A 337 9.91 -37.14 -22.94
CA ASP A 337 10.29 -38.40 -23.57
C ASP A 337 9.11 -39.37 -23.60
N ASN A 338 8.87 -40.01 -24.75
CA ASN A 338 7.73 -40.89 -25.00
C ASN A 338 8.13 -42.13 -25.80
N GLU A 339 9.26 -42.75 -25.44
CA GLU A 339 9.80 -43.92 -26.14
C GLU A 339 8.82 -45.11 -26.14
N ASP A 340 8.06 -45.29 -25.05
CA ASP A 340 7.06 -46.35 -24.89
C ASP A 340 5.71 -46.02 -25.57
N GLY A 341 5.54 -44.83 -26.13
CA GLY A 341 4.31 -44.40 -26.82
C GLY A 341 3.08 -44.30 -25.92
N GLN A 342 3.29 -44.17 -24.59
CA GLN A 342 2.21 -44.10 -23.60
C GLN A 342 1.43 -42.79 -23.69
N LEU A 343 2.11 -41.68 -23.96
CA LEU A 343 1.52 -40.35 -24.09
C LEU A 343 1.09 -40.13 -25.53
N LYS A 344 -0.23 -40.06 -25.75
CA LYS A 344 -0.80 -39.81 -27.07
C LYS A 344 -1.23 -38.35 -27.20
N PRO A 345 -0.91 -37.68 -28.31
CA PRO A 345 -1.40 -36.33 -28.59
C PRO A 345 -2.93 -36.23 -28.43
N GLY A 346 -3.38 -35.17 -27.77
CA GLY A 346 -4.77 -34.94 -27.39
C GLY A 346 -5.16 -35.43 -26.00
N MET A 347 -4.33 -36.23 -25.30
CA MET A 347 -4.58 -36.61 -23.91
C MET A 347 -4.56 -35.39 -22.99
N PHE A 348 -5.51 -35.33 -22.06
CA PHE A 348 -5.52 -34.32 -21.00
C PHE A 348 -4.46 -34.64 -19.95
N VAL A 349 -3.81 -33.60 -19.46
CA VAL A 349 -2.84 -33.68 -18.37
C VAL A 349 -3.20 -32.72 -17.27
N THR A 350 -2.88 -33.11 -16.05
CA THR A 350 -2.87 -32.23 -14.88
C THR A 350 -1.47 -32.24 -14.31
N ALA A 351 -0.84 -31.07 -14.28
CA ALA A 351 0.45 -30.87 -13.66
C ALA A 351 0.28 -30.26 -12.27
N ALA A 352 1.14 -30.68 -11.35
CA ALA A 352 1.23 -30.09 -10.02
C ALA A 352 2.67 -29.63 -9.80
N GLN A 353 2.90 -28.33 -9.83
CA GLN A 353 4.19 -27.75 -9.54
C GLN A 353 4.20 -27.29 -8.08
N ARG A 354 5.09 -27.86 -7.27
CA ARG A 354 5.36 -27.39 -5.91
C ARG A 354 6.52 -26.41 -5.98
N SER A 355 6.23 -25.12 -5.85
CA SER A 355 7.26 -24.09 -5.75
C SER A 355 7.67 -24.00 -4.28
N GLU A 356 8.93 -24.34 -3.98
CA GLU A 356 9.52 -24.06 -2.68
C GLU A 356 9.86 -22.57 -2.65
N THR A 357 9.28 -21.84 -1.70
CA THR A 357 9.60 -20.43 -1.45
C THR A 357 11.09 -20.35 -1.10
N GLY A 358 11.88 -19.75 -2.00
CA GLY A 358 13.34 -19.70 -1.88
C GLY A 358 13.82 -18.78 -0.75
N GLY A 359 14.84 -19.23 -0.02
CA GLY A 359 15.91 -18.48 0.65
C GLY A 359 15.60 -17.42 1.72
N GLY A 360 14.39 -16.87 1.80
CA GLY A 360 13.99 -15.84 2.77
C GLY A 360 13.53 -16.43 4.10
N GLU A 361 13.38 -15.55 5.10
CA GLU A 361 12.73 -15.89 6.36
C GLU A 361 11.29 -16.36 6.10
N ALA A 362 10.88 -17.45 6.75
CA ALA A 362 9.57 -18.05 6.52
C ALA A 362 8.44 -17.02 6.78
N PRO A 363 7.46 -16.88 5.86
CA PRO A 363 6.38 -15.92 6.05
C PRO A 363 5.45 -16.32 7.21
N LEU A 364 4.83 -15.33 7.84
CA LEU A 364 3.75 -15.53 8.80
C LEU A 364 2.54 -16.11 8.07
N VAL A 365 1.91 -17.13 8.67
CA VAL A 365 0.74 -17.78 8.07
C VAL A 365 -0.40 -17.97 9.07
N ILE A 366 -1.61 -17.90 8.56
CA ILE A 366 -2.84 -18.23 9.30
C ILE A 366 -3.69 -19.25 8.55
N PRO A 367 -4.44 -20.13 9.23
CA PRO A 367 -5.39 -21.03 8.59
C PRO A 367 -6.41 -20.27 7.73
N ALA A 368 -6.79 -20.85 6.60
CA ALA A 368 -7.72 -20.22 5.66
C ALA A 368 -9.14 -20.00 6.21
N SER A 369 -9.47 -20.58 7.38
CA SER A 369 -10.74 -20.38 8.07
C SER A 369 -10.75 -19.19 9.04
N ALA A 370 -9.58 -18.63 9.37
CA ALA A 370 -9.46 -17.53 10.33
C ALA A 370 -9.89 -16.16 9.78
N PRO A 371 -9.47 -15.73 8.57
CA PRO A 371 -9.80 -14.39 8.09
C PRO A 371 -11.24 -14.29 7.57
N LEU A 372 -11.94 -13.23 7.98
CA LEU A 372 -13.16 -12.75 7.34
C LEU A 372 -12.76 -11.84 6.17
N LEU A 373 -12.91 -12.36 4.95
CA LEU A 373 -12.35 -11.75 3.74
C LEU A 373 -13.16 -10.55 3.26
N THR A 374 -12.48 -9.43 3.00
CA THR A 374 -13.04 -8.23 2.33
C THR A 374 -12.27 -7.86 1.05
N GLY A 375 -11.33 -8.72 0.61
CA GLY A 375 -10.49 -8.53 -0.57
C GLY A 375 -9.02 -8.86 -0.26
N LYS A 376 -8.11 -7.92 -0.58
CA LYS A 376 -6.71 -7.94 -0.09
C LYS A 376 -6.65 -7.68 1.43
N ARG A 377 -7.64 -6.97 1.96
CA ARG A 377 -7.88 -6.78 3.40
C ARG A 377 -8.71 -7.94 3.96
N ALA A 378 -8.50 -8.23 5.24
CA ALA A 378 -9.35 -9.13 6.00
C ALA A 378 -9.42 -8.69 7.45
N VAL A 379 -10.53 -9.04 8.12
CA VAL A 379 -10.65 -8.90 9.57
C VAL A 379 -10.42 -10.26 10.21
N VAL A 380 -9.53 -10.32 11.19
CA VAL A 380 -9.31 -11.51 12.04
C VAL A 380 -9.65 -11.16 13.48
N TYR A 381 -10.12 -12.16 14.23
CA TYR A 381 -10.33 -12.01 15.66
C TYR A 381 -9.19 -12.70 16.41
N LEU A 382 -8.62 -11.99 17.37
CA LEU A 382 -7.56 -12.47 18.23
C LEU A 382 -8.12 -12.73 19.62
N GLN A 383 -7.64 -13.78 20.28
CA GLN A 383 -7.87 -14.01 21.70
C GLN A 383 -6.72 -13.38 22.49
N ASP A 384 -7.07 -12.70 23.58
CA ASP A 384 -6.07 -12.16 24.50
C ASP A 384 -5.32 -13.32 25.20
N PRO A 385 -3.97 -13.31 25.21
CA PRO A 385 -3.19 -14.39 25.82
C PRO A 385 -3.31 -14.44 27.35
N ASP A 386 -3.56 -13.30 28.00
CA ASP A 386 -3.71 -13.19 29.45
C ASP A 386 -5.17 -13.41 29.88
N ASP A 387 -6.12 -13.20 28.97
CA ASP A 387 -7.56 -13.36 29.22
C ASP A 387 -8.30 -14.17 28.13
N PRO A 388 -8.56 -15.47 28.35
CA PRO A 388 -9.22 -16.32 27.36
C PRO A 388 -10.70 -15.98 27.13
N ALA A 389 -11.28 -15.08 27.93
CA ALA A 389 -12.63 -14.57 27.71
C ALA A 389 -12.69 -13.37 26.77
N LEU A 390 -11.56 -12.72 26.50
CA LEU A 390 -11.46 -11.50 25.72
C LEU A 390 -11.02 -11.81 24.28
N TYR A 391 -11.78 -11.26 23.33
CA TYR A 391 -11.48 -11.34 21.90
C TYR A 391 -11.51 -9.94 21.30
N TYR A 392 -10.66 -9.65 20.33
CA TYR A 392 -10.69 -8.36 19.63
C TYR A 392 -10.42 -8.51 18.14
N GLY A 393 -11.16 -7.73 17.35
CA GLY A 393 -10.99 -7.66 15.91
C GLY A 393 -9.75 -6.87 15.52
N ARG A 394 -9.02 -7.33 14.50
CA ARG A 394 -7.90 -6.62 13.89
C ARG A 394 -7.99 -6.71 12.37
N GLU A 395 -7.76 -5.60 11.70
CA GLU A 395 -7.68 -5.57 10.24
C GLU A 395 -6.25 -5.88 9.80
N ILE A 396 -6.12 -6.78 8.83
CA ILE A 396 -4.84 -7.32 8.36
C ILE A 396 -4.77 -7.30 6.84
N VAL A 397 -3.55 -7.30 6.31
CA VAL A 397 -3.30 -7.45 4.86
C VAL A 397 -2.84 -8.86 4.57
N LEU A 398 -3.58 -9.54 3.68
CA LEU A 398 -3.27 -10.90 3.27
C LEU A 398 -2.45 -10.93 1.98
N GLY A 399 -1.52 -11.87 1.93
CA GLY A 399 -0.83 -12.30 0.73
C GLY A 399 -1.56 -13.44 0.00
N PRO A 400 -0.90 -14.06 -0.99
CA PRO A 400 -1.51 -15.14 -1.76
C PRO A 400 -1.84 -16.34 -0.87
N ARG A 401 -2.95 -17.01 -1.21
CA ARG A 401 -3.36 -18.25 -0.53
C ARG A 401 -2.43 -19.39 -0.91
N ALA A 402 -1.91 -20.10 0.08
CA ALA A 402 -1.02 -21.24 -0.10
C ALA A 402 -1.67 -22.51 0.47
N GLY A 403 -2.55 -23.13 -0.33
CA GLY A 403 -3.31 -24.32 0.08
C GLY A 403 -4.37 -24.00 1.15
N ASN A 404 -4.17 -24.53 2.36
CA ASN A 404 -5.08 -24.36 3.50
C ASN A 404 -4.71 -23.21 4.44
N VAL A 405 -3.72 -22.38 4.06
CA VAL A 405 -3.29 -21.21 4.82
C VAL A 405 -3.21 -19.97 3.93
N TYR A 406 -3.34 -18.80 4.52
CA TYR A 406 -2.97 -17.52 3.91
C TYR A 406 -1.62 -17.05 4.45
N ILE A 407 -0.83 -16.43 3.57
CA ILE A 407 0.33 -15.65 3.98
C ILE A 407 -0.17 -14.33 4.54
N VAL A 408 0.35 -13.91 5.69
CA VAL A 408 0.06 -12.60 6.28
C VAL A 408 1.18 -11.64 5.90
N ARG A 409 0.82 -10.47 5.37
CA ARG A 409 1.77 -9.41 5.01
C ARG A 409 1.90 -8.37 6.10
N GLU A 410 0.77 -7.96 6.68
CA GLU A 410 0.72 -6.92 7.70
C GLU A 410 -0.37 -7.20 8.74
N GLY A 411 -0.18 -6.69 9.96
CA GLY A 411 -1.20 -6.65 11.02
C GLY A 411 -1.17 -7.80 12.04
N LEU A 412 -0.32 -8.82 11.89
CA LEU A 412 -0.16 -9.89 12.90
C LEU A 412 1.29 -10.09 13.29
N SER A 413 1.48 -10.56 14.52
CA SER A 413 2.79 -10.96 15.06
C SER A 413 2.84 -12.47 15.29
N GLU A 414 4.05 -13.02 15.35
CA GLU A 414 4.23 -14.43 15.70
C GLU A 414 3.75 -14.69 17.13
N GLY A 415 3.01 -15.78 17.35
CA GLY A 415 2.44 -16.12 18.65
C GLY A 415 1.04 -15.56 18.92
N ASP A 416 0.56 -14.60 18.12
CA ASP A 416 -0.82 -14.10 18.19
C ASP A 416 -1.83 -15.27 18.13
N LEU A 417 -2.84 -15.30 19.01
CA LEU A 417 -3.85 -16.36 19.03
C LEU A 417 -5.03 -16.00 18.13
N VAL A 418 -5.05 -16.50 16.89
CA VAL A 418 -6.10 -16.18 15.92
C VAL A 418 -7.28 -17.17 16.02
N VAL A 419 -8.50 -16.65 15.99
CA VAL A 419 -9.73 -17.45 15.96
C VAL A 419 -9.89 -18.12 14.59
N THR A 420 -9.88 -19.46 14.56
CA THR A 420 -10.00 -20.29 13.35
C THR A 420 -11.38 -20.86 13.12
N SER A 421 -12.20 -20.91 14.17
CA SER A 421 -13.62 -21.29 14.13
C SER A 421 -14.44 -20.32 14.99
N GLY A 422 -15.66 -20.00 14.56
CA GLY A 422 -16.55 -19.09 15.31
C GLY A 422 -16.35 -17.59 15.02
N ALA A 423 -15.35 -17.19 14.21
CA ALA A 423 -15.03 -15.78 13.91
C ALA A 423 -16.25 -14.96 13.43
N PHE A 424 -17.09 -15.51 12.55
CA PHE A 424 -18.31 -14.85 12.08
C PHE A 424 -19.34 -14.60 13.21
N LYS A 425 -19.46 -15.53 14.16
CA LYS A 425 -20.37 -15.39 15.31
C LYS A 425 -19.86 -14.32 16.27
N ILE A 426 -18.54 -14.22 16.45
CA ILE A 426 -17.89 -13.15 17.23
C ILE A 426 -18.15 -11.80 16.56
N ASP A 427 -17.92 -11.70 15.25
CA ASP A 427 -18.17 -10.47 14.48
C ASP A 427 -19.62 -10.01 14.56
N SER A 428 -20.57 -10.94 14.41
CA SER A 428 -22.00 -10.66 14.58
C SER A 428 -22.32 -10.13 15.98
N ALA A 429 -21.66 -10.65 17.01
CA ALA A 429 -21.87 -10.20 18.39
C ALA A 429 -21.27 -8.81 18.65
N VAL A 430 -20.10 -8.49 18.06
CA VAL A 430 -19.49 -7.15 18.08
C VAL A 430 -20.42 -6.14 17.39
N GLN A 431 -20.97 -6.51 16.24
CA GLN A 431 -21.92 -5.70 15.48
C GLN A 431 -23.23 -5.44 16.25
N ILE A 432 -23.79 -6.45 16.94
CA ILE A 432 -24.98 -6.28 17.79
C ILE A 432 -24.68 -5.32 18.96
N LYS A 433 -23.44 -5.33 19.47
CA LYS A 433 -22.98 -4.36 20.46
C LYS A 433 -22.61 -3.00 19.85
N ALA A 434 -22.83 -2.79 18.56
CA ALA A 434 -22.49 -1.57 17.80
C ALA A 434 -21.05 -1.09 18.03
N ARG A 435 -20.12 -2.05 18.15
CA ARG A 435 -18.68 -1.80 18.11
C ARG A 435 -18.18 -1.94 16.66
N PRO A 436 -17.02 -1.37 16.29
CA PRO A 436 -16.54 -1.45 14.91
C PRO A 436 -16.34 -2.92 14.49
N SER A 437 -16.89 -3.27 13.34
CA SER A 437 -16.95 -4.64 12.79
C SER A 437 -16.65 -4.62 11.30
N MET A 438 -16.42 -5.79 10.69
CA MET A 438 -16.23 -5.93 9.25
C MET A 438 -17.36 -5.28 8.41
N MET A 439 -18.61 -5.32 8.88
CA MET A 439 -19.75 -4.74 8.15
C MET A 439 -20.01 -3.27 8.47
N ASN A 440 -19.48 -2.75 9.57
CA ASN A 440 -19.72 -1.38 10.01
C ASN A 440 -18.47 -0.82 10.71
N PRO A 441 -17.49 -0.34 9.92
CA PRO A 441 -16.23 0.16 10.46
C PRO A 441 -16.41 1.49 11.24
N ASP A 442 -17.45 2.28 10.93
CA ASP A 442 -17.65 3.62 11.51
C ASP A 442 -18.46 3.63 12.82
N THR A 443 -19.05 2.50 13.23
CA THR A 443 -19.81 2.44 14.49
C THR A 443 -18.89 2.34 15.70
N GLY A 444 -18.70 3.45 16.42
CA GLY A 444 -17.90 3.50 17.64
C GLY A 444 -17.17 4.83 17.88
N ALA A 445 -17.15 5.75 16.92
CA ALA A 445 -16.65 7.11 17.14
C ALA A 445 -17.61 7.87 18.08
N PRO A 446 -17.11 8.67 19.05
CA PRO A 446 -17.97 9.55 19.82
C PRO A 446 -18.74 10.46 18.86
N ALA A 447 -20.06 10.53 19.03
CA ALA A 447 -20.88 11.41 18.22
C ALA A 447 -20.32 12.84 18.32
N PRO A 448 -20.14 13.57 17.21
CA PRO A 448 -19.80 14.98 17.29
C PRO A 448 -20.90 15.68 18.09
N ALA A 449 -20.49 16.47 19.07
CA ALA A 449 -21.42 17.23 19.90
C ALA A 449 -22.26 18.17 19.02
N GLY A 450 -23.57 17.94 19.00
CA GLY A 450 -24.59 18.93 18.61
C GLY A 450 -24.74 19.20 17.11
N HIS A 451 -25.61 18.45 16.43
CA HIS A 451 -26.38 19.00 15.31
C HIS A 451 -27.77 19.42 15.81
N GLU A 452 -27.89 20.67 16.22
CA GLU A 452 -29.20 21.32 16.33
C GLU A 452 -29.75 21.57 14.91
N HIS A 453 -30.95 21.05 14.66
CA HIS A 453 -31.70 21.35 13.45
C HIS A 453 -32.16 22.82 13.47
N HIS A 454 -31.48 23.69 12.72
CA HIS A 454 -32.01 25.01 12.41
C HIS A 454 -32.86 24.98 11.13
N THR A 455 -34.17 25.07 11.33
CA THR A 455 -35.12 25.52 10.31
C THR A 455 -34.93 27.01 10.02
N GLU A 456 -35.05 27.38 8.75
CA GLU A 456 -34.92 28.72 8.17
C GLU A 456 -35.62 29.84 8.97
N GLY A 457 -34.93 30.99 9.09
CA GLY A 457 -35.54 32.27 9.49
C GLY A 457 -34.51 33.31 9.96
N ALA A 458 -34.00 34.14 9.06
CA ALA A 458 -33.29 35.37 9.44
C ALA A 458 -34.25 36.37 10.12
N PRO A 459 -33.78 37.18 11.09
CA PRO A 459 -33.35 38.54 10.72
C PRO A 459 -32.09 39.05 11.46
N ALA A 460 -31.58 40.17 10.96
CA ALA A 460 -30.29 40.78 11.25
C ALA A 460 -30.18 41.60 12.55
N GLY A 461 -28.98 41.58 13.15
CA GLY A 461 -28.34 42.66 13.95
C GLY A 461 -27.98 42.31 15.41
N PRO A 462 -27.01 42.99 16.05
CA PRO A 462 -25.72 43.51 15.59
C PRO A 462 -24.51 42.78 16.24
N ALA A 463 -23.35 42.92 15.59
CA ALA A 463 -22.07 42.41 16.03
C ALA A 463 -21.50 43.21 17.22
N ALA A 464 -21.16 42.53 18.31
CA ALA A 464 -20.05 42.80 19.24
C ALA A 464 -20.08 41.72 20.33
N GLU A 465 -18.90 41.26 20.76
CA GLU A 465 -18.64 40.24 21.81
C GLU A 465 -18.64 38.77 21.36
N MET A 466 -17.66 38.37 20.53
CA MET A 466 -16.97 37.07 20.64
C MET A 466 -15.59 37.21 19.96
N ALA A 467 -14.64 37.86 20.63
CA ALA A 467 -13.21 37.64 20.40
C ALA A 467 -12.74 36.80 21.59
N ASP A 468 -11.93 35.77 21.30
CA ASP A 468 -11.42 34.74 22.21
C ASP A 468 -12.27 33.45 22.29
N MET A 469 -12.27 32.68 21.20
CA MET A 469 -12.40 31.22 21.31
C MET A 469 -11.53 30.56 20.24
N GLU A 470 -10.40 30.00 20.67
CA GLU A 470 -9.53 29.16 19.86
C GLU A 470 -10.34 27.97 19.32
N MET A 471 -10.56 27.92 18.00
CA MET A 471 -11.28 26.81 17.37
C MET A 471 -10.32 25.95 16.54
N ASN A 472 -9.53 25.13 17.25
CA ASN A 472 -9.13 23.81 16.78
C ASN A 472 -8.72 22.94 17.98
N THR A 473 -9.71 22.55 18.79
CA THR A 473 -9.49 21.62 19.91
C THR A 473 -9.41 20.20 19.34
N TYR A 474 -8.21 19.66 19.23
CA TYR A 474 -7.99 18.23 19.02
C TYR A 474 -8.75 17.40 20.07
N ALA A 475 -9.17 16.19 19.70
CA ALA A 475 -9.92 15.32 20.60
C ALA A 475 -9.12 14.95 21.87
N TYR A 476 -7.79 14.80 21.74
CA TYR A 476 -6.90 14.43 22.85
C TYR A 476 -5.72 15.40 22.97
N ASP A 477 -5.38 15.77 24.20
CA ASP A 477 -4.12 16.45 24.53
C ASP A 477 -3.05 15.37 24.76
N VAL A 478 -2.03 15.33 23.90
CA VAL A 478 -1.00 14.29 23.92
C VAL A 478 0.37 14.87 24.28
N PRO A 479 1.25 14.09 24.94
CA PRO A 479 2.56 14.59 25.35
C PRO A 479 3.41 15.08 24.18
N TYR A 480 4.22 16.12 24.42
CA TYR A 480 5.08 16.75 23.42
C TYR A 480 6.02 15.74 22.74
N ASP A 481 6.55 14.77 23.48
CA ASP A 481 7.45 13.74 22.95
C ASP A 481 6.80 12.82 21.92
N PHE A 482 5.48 12.61 22.01
CA PHE A 482 4.71 11.94 20.98
C PHE A 482 4.34 12.92 19.85
N ALA A 483 3.80 14.09 20.19
CA ALA A 483 3.34 15.08 19.21
C ALA A 483 4.45 15.55 18.24
N LYS A 484 5.69 15.66 18.70
CA LYS A 484 6.84 16.07 17.86
C LYS A 484 7.17 15.07 16.74
N GLN A 485 6.71 13.82 16.83
CA GLN A 485 6.93 12.78 15.83
C GLN A 485 5.88 12.81 14.71
N LEU A 486 4.75 13.49 14.90
CA LEU A 486 3.63 13.50 13.94
C LEU A 486 3.82 14.39 12.69
N PRO A 487 4.57 15.52 12.72
CA PRO A 487 4.72 16.39 11.55
C PRO A 487 5.25 15.68 10.29
N GLN A 488 6.11 14.66 10.45
CA GLN A 488 6.64 13.89 9.33
C GLN A 488 5.54 13.12 8.59
N LEU A 489 4.49 12.66 9.27
CA LEU A 489 3.37 11.97 8.64
C LEU A 489 2.59 12.92 7.72
N ALA A 490 2.36 14.15 8.16
CA ALA A 490 1.69 15.17 7.34
C ALA A 490 2.50 15.51 6.08
N GLN A 491 3.83 15.58 6.20
CA GLN A 491 4.71 15.79 5.04
C GLN A 491 4.63 14.62 4.06
N HIS A 492 4.78 13.38 4.53
CA HIS A 492 4.69 12.21 3.67
C HIS A 492 3.30 12.05 3.05
N PHE A 493 2.23 12.38 3.77
CA PHE A 493 0.87 12.38 3.26
C PHE A 493 0.72 13.35 2.07
N ALA A 494 1.14 14.62 2.24
CA ALA A 494 1.08 15.61 1.17
C ALA A 494 1.89 15.21 -0.07
N VAL A 495 3.06 14.59 0.13
CA VAL A 495 3.88 14.08 -0.98
C VAL A 495 3.17 12.93 -1.70
N ILE A 496 2.49 12.03 -0.99
CA ILE A 496 1.68 10.96 -1.61
C ILE A 496 0.52 11.57 -2.40
N GLU A 497 -0.18 12.55 -1.85
CA GLU A 497 -1.29 13.25 -2.51
C GLU A 497 -0.85 13.85 -3.85
N ASP A 498 0.21 14.67 -3.82
CA ASP A 498 0.82 15.26 -5.01
C ASP A 498 1.29 14.18 -6.00
N GLY A 499 1.89 13.10 -5.48
CA GLY A 499 2.41 11.99 -6.27
C GLY A 499 1.30 11.20 -6.99
N VAL A 500 0.21 10.89 -6.31
CA VAL A 500 -0.97 10.20 -6.86
C VAL A 500 -1.65 11.10 -7.91
N TYR A 501 -1.84 12.38 -7.59
CA TYR A 501 -2.42 13.35 -8.53
C TYR A 501 -1.56 13.48 -9.79
N ALA A 502 -0.24 13.66 -9.65
CA ALA A 502 0.68 13.74 -10.77
C ALA A 502 0.66 12.46 -11.64
N ALA A 503 0.53 11.29 -11.02
CA ALA A 503 0.48 10.03 -11.74
C ALA A 503 -0.82 9.85 -12.53
N GLN A 504 -1.97 10.30 -11.99
CA GLN A 504 -3.24 10.31 -12.71
C GLN A 504 -3.20 11.23 -13.95
N GLN A 505 -2.40 12.31 -13.90
CA GLN A 505 -2.17 13.20 -15.04
C GLN A 505 -1.07 12.70 -16.00
N GLY A 506 -0.49 11.53 -15.75
CA GLY A 506 0.56 10.94 -16.59
C GLY A 506 1.95 11.56 -16.43
N ALA A 507 2.17 12.39 -15.40
CA ALA A 507 3.47 13.02 -15.13
C ALA A 507 4.46 12.08 -14.43
N THR A 508 3.97 11.08 -13.69
CA THR A 508 4.77 10.08 -12.98
C THR A 508 4.18 8.67 -13.15
N GLY A 509 4.99 7.63 -12.90
CA GLY A 509 4.57 6.23 -13.00
C GLY A 509 4.23 5.59 -11.66
N VAL A 510 3.60 4.40 -11.68
CA VAL A 510 3.14 3.68 -10.48
C VAL A 510 4.29 3.37 -9.52
N THR A 511 5.49 3.12 -10.03
CA THR A 511 6.68 2.84 -9.23
C THR A 511 7.07 4.00 -8.31
N THR A 512 6.90 5.24 -8.76
CA THR A 512 7.15 6.43 -7.93
C THR A 512 6.12 6.49 -6.80
N VAL A 513 4.83 6.35 -7.12
CA VAL A 513 3.73 6.36 -6.14
C VAL A 513 3.92 5.27 -5.08
N ARG A 514 4.28 4.05 -5.50
CA ARG A 514 4.62 2.95 -4.58
C ARG A 514 5.73 3.33 -3.60
N GLY A 515 6.78 3.99 -4.09
CA GLY A 515 7.88 4.48 -3.26
C GLY A 515 7.44 5.51 -2.21
N LEU A 516 6.53 6.41 -2.57
CA LEU A 516 5.98 7.41 -1.64
C LEU A 516 5.15 6.77 -0.53
N TYR A 517 4.28 5.82 -0.89
CA TYR A 517 3.54 5.02 0.09
C TYR A 517 4.46 4.24 1.03
N LYS A 518 5.54 3.66 0.50
CA LYS A 518 6.53 2.95 1.32
C LYS A 518 7.21 3.86 2.34
N GLN A 519 7.52 5.10 1.97
CA GLN A 519 8.11 6.09 2.88
C GLN A 519 7.15 6.44 4.02
N PHE A 520 5.87 6.66 3.73
CA PHE A 520 4.87 6.87 4.77
C PHE A 520 4.74 5.65 5.68
N TYR A 521 4.69 4.44 5.10
CA TYR A 521 4.63 3.20 5.88
C TYR A 521 5.81 3.10 6.86
N ASP A 522 7.03 3.41 6.42
CA ASP A 522 8.22 3.38 7.27
C ASP A 522 8.15 4.47 8.35
N ALA A 523 7.69 5.67 8.02
CA ALA A 523 7.53 6.77 8.95
C ALA A 523 6.53 6.43 10.08
N ILE A 524 5.37 5.86 9.75
CA ILE A 524 4.37 5.50 10.76
C ILE A 524 4.79 4.30 11.62
N CYS A 525 5.56 3.35 11.07
CA CYS A 525 6.15 2.26 11.84
C CYS A 525 7.22 2.74 12.84
N GLY A 526 7.87 3.87 12.55
CA GLY A 526 8.91 4.47 13.39
C GLY A 526 8.41 5.33 14.54
N ILE A 527 7.10 5.57 14.65
CA ILE A 527 6.55 6.39 15.73
C ILE A 527 6.44 5.57 17.01
N ASP A 528 6.99 6.11 18.09
CA ASP A 528 6.90 5.53 19.41
C ASP A 528 5.65 6.04 20.17
N PRO A 529 4.65 5.19 20.43
CA PRO A 529 3.45 5.57 21.15
C PRO A 529 3.57 5.45 22.68
N THR A 530 4.69 4.97 23.25
CA THR A 530 4.76 4.69 24.70
C THR A 530 4.62 5.93 25.57
N ALA A 531 4.86 7.12 25.00
CA ALA A 531 4.64 8.39 25.69
C ALA A 531 3.15 8.71 25.92
N ILE A 532 2.21 8.06 25.22
CA ILE A 532 0.77 8.28 25.43
C ILE A 532 0.32 7.61 26.74
N THR A 533 0.05 8.41 27.76
CA THR A 533 -0.45 7.93 29.06
C THR A 533 -1.97 7.82 29.13
N ASP A 534 -2.68 8.55 28.26
CA ASP A 534 -4.14 8.49 28.18
C ASP A 534 -4.59 7.20 27.47
N LYS A 535 -5.41 6.40 28.15
CA LYS A 535 -5.81 5.07 27.67
C LYS A 535 -6.66 5.14 26.41
N GLU A 536 -7.56 6.11 26.29
CA GLU A 536 -8.43 6.25 25.12
C GLU A 536 -7.63 6.71 23.91
N ALA A 537 -6.74 7.70 24.08
CA ALA A 537 -5.82 8.17 23.06
C ALA A 537 -4.89 7.05 22.57
N ALA A 538 -4.37 6.21 23.48
CA ALA A 538 -3.53 5.07 23.12
C ALA A 538 -4.29 4.03 22.27
N LEU A 539 -5.56 3.77 22.60
CA LEU A 539 -6.43 2.88 21.83
C LEU A 539 -6.77 3.44 20.44
N GLN A 540 -7.09 4.73 20.35
CA GLN A 540 -7.34 5.42 19.09
C GLN A 540 -6.10 5.42 18.20
N TRP A 541 -4.93 5.69 18.77
CA TRP A 541 -3.67 5.62 18.04
C TRP A 541 -3.42 4.20 17.50
N LYS A 542 -3.61 3.17 18.33
CA LYS A 542 -3.43 1.77 17.93
C LYS A 542 -4.33 1.39 16.75
N GLU A 543 -5.59 1.84 16.74
CA GLU A 543 -6.51 1.59 15.64
C GLU A 543 -6.13 2.35 14.37
N LEU A 544 -5.93 3.67 14.46
CA LEU A 544 -5.63 4.51 13.28
C LEU A 544 -4.28 4.18 12.67
N SER A 545 -3.26 3.92 13.49
CA SER A 545 -1.94 3.50 13.01
C SER A 545 -2.00 2.16 12.30
N MET A 546 -2.78 1.19 12.78
CA MET A 546 -3.01 -0.08 12.08
C MET A 546 -3.65 0.15 10.69
N LEU A 547 -4.72 0.95 10.63
CA LEU A 547 -5.42 1.24 9.36
C LEU A 547 -4.49 1.93 8.36
N LEU A 548 -3.81 2.99 8.78
CA LEU A 548 -2.86 3.73 7.94
C LEU A 548 -1.65 2.89 7.50
N ARG A 549 -1.16 1.96 8.34
CA ARG A 549 -0.13 0.98 7.95
C ARG A 549 -0.64 0.02 6.88
N ASN A 550 -1.86 -0.49 7.02
CA ASN A 550 -2.46 -1.37 6.01
C ASN A 550 -2.65 -0.63 4.68
N ASP A 551 -3.16 0.60 4.71
CA ASP A 551 -3.37 1.45 3.53
C ASP A 551 -2.07 1.75 2.81
N SER A 552 -1.05 2.20 3.55
CA SER A 552 0.25 2.56 2.98
C SER A 552 1.01 1.33 2.47
N TYR A 553 0.88 0.18 3.13
CA TYR A 553 1.40 -1.07 2.61
C TYR A 553 0.74 -1.46 1.28
N LEU A 554 -0.60 -1.44 1.21
CA LEU A 554 -1.34 -1.73 -0.03
C LEU A 554 -0.98 -0.75 -1.15
N GLY A 555 -0.85 0.54 -0.84
CA GLY A 555 -0.43 1.58 -1.79
C GLY A 555 0.98 1.34 -2.32
N SER A 556 1.89 0.80 -1.50
CA SER A 556 3.26 0.44 -1.91
C SER A 556 3.33 -0.75 -2.86
N GLU A 557 2.27 -1.56 -2.93
CA GLU A 557 2.16 -2.75 -3.79
C GLU A 557 1.12 -2.57 -4.93
N ALA A 558 0.54 -1.37 -5.09
CA ALA A 558 -0.54 -1.11 -6.04
C ALA A 558 -0.14 -1.44 -7.49
N GLU A 559 -0.87 -2.30 -8.19
CA GLU A 559 -0.51 -2.85 -9.50
C GLU A 559 -0.46 -1.77 -10.60
N ASP A 560 -1.38 -0.81 -10.51
CA ASP A 560 -1.52 0.32 -11.43
C ASP A 560 -1.91 1.63 -10.70
N ILE A 561 -2.00 2.73 -11.46
CA ILE A 561 -2.35 4.06 -10.93
C ILE A 561 -3.79 4.12 -10.42
N ASP A 562 -4.71 3.39 -11.06
CA ASP A 562 -6.13 3.40 -10.68
C ASP A 562 -6.34 2.71 -9.33
N GLU A 563 -5.61 1.62 -9.07
CA GLU A 563 -5.55 0.96 -7.76
C GLU A 563 -4.91 1.88 -6.71
N ALA A 564 -3.78 2.51 -7.02
CA ALA A 564 -3.09 3.42 -6.10
C ALA A 564 -3.97 4.62 -5.70
N ALA A 565 -4.72 5.18 -6.65
CA ALA A 565 -5.65 6.29 -6.41
C ALA A 565 -6.89 5.87 -5.60
N ARG A 566 -7.39 4.64 -5.81
CA ARG A 566 -8.49 4.10 -5.01
C ARG A 566 -8.09 3.90 -3.55
N ILE A 567 -6.90 3.33 -3.33
CA ILE A 567 -6.31 3.17 -2.00
C ILE A 567 -6.10 4.53 -1.34
N PHE A 568 -5.65 5.53 -2.12
CA PHE A 568 -5.45 6.90 -1.61
C PHE A 568 -6.71 7.50 -0.99
N LYS A 569 -7.89 7.21 -1.57
CA LYS A 569 -9.16 7.71 -1.04
C LYS A 569 -9.49 7.14 0.35
N GLU A 570 -9.24 5.85 0.57
CA GLU A 570 -9.42 5.23 1.89
C GLU A 570 -8.37 5.76 2.88
N PHE A 571 -7.12 5.86 2.43
CA PHE A 571 -6.00 6.40 3.19
C PHE A 571 -6.23 7.85 3.65
N GLN A 572 -6.75 8.70 2.77
CA GLN A 572 -7.14 10.08 3.07
C GLN A 572 -8.19 10.13 4.18
N GLY A 573 -9.23 9.28 4.13
CA GLY A 573 -10.25 9.24 5.17
C GLY A 573 -9.70 8.87 6.55
N HIS A 574 -8.81 7.88 6.62
CA HIS A 574 -8.14 7.52 7.88
C HIS A 574 -7.16 8.60 8.35
N PHE A 575 -6.45 9.26 7.43
CA PHE A 575 -5.51 10.34 7.77
C PHE A 575 -6.24 11.60 8.26
N ASP A 576 -7.38 11.95 7.67
CA ASP A 576 -8.24 13.04 8.14
C ASP A 576 -8.80 12.76 9.54
N THR A 577 -9.08 11.50 9.85
CA THR A 577 -9.49 11.09 11.20
C THR A 577 -8.33 11.26 12.18
N LEU A 578 -7.11 10.87 11.77
CA LEU A 578 -5.89 11.09 12.56
C LEU A 578 -5.66 12.57 12.85
N SER A 579 -5.78 13.43 11.84
CA SER A 579 -5.48 14.87 11.93
C SER A 579 -6.45 15.64 12.84
N ARG A 580 -7.69 15.17 12.98
CA ARG A 580 -8.68 15.70 13.93
C ARG A 580 -8.49 15.13 15.35
N THR A 581 -8.00 13.90 15.45
CA THR A 581 -7.82 13.20 16.72
C THR A 581 -6.55 13.66 17.45
N PHE A 582 -5.46 13.87 16.72
CA PHE A 582 -4.14 14.18 17.26
C PHE A 582 -3.54 15.48 16.68
N PRO A 583 -2.79 16.25 17.48
CA PRO A 583 -2.09 17.44 17.02
C PRO A 583 -0.93 17.08 16.09
N LEU A 584 -1.12 17.29 14.77
CA LEU A 584 -0.06 17.07 13.77
C LEU A 584 1.11 18.05 13.90
N GLN A 585 0.93 19.15 14.64
CA GLN A 585 1.99 20.09 15.02
C GLN A 585 2.08 20.14 16.54
N PRO A 586 3.25 19.93 17.14
CA PRO A 586 3.39 20.03 18.59
C PRO A 586 3.15 21.47 19.04
N LYS A 587 2.44 21.66 20.16
CA LYS A 587 2.41 22.95 20.86
C LYS A 587 3.85 23.33 21.23
N ALA A 588 4.18 24.63 21.19
CA ALA A 588 5.49 25.11 21.65
C ALA A 588 5.77 24.55 23.05
N GLN A 589 6.97 24.01 23.27
CA GLN A 589 7.36 23.47 24.56
C GLN A 589 7.12 24.53 25.63
N ALA A 590 6.38 24.17 26.70
CA ALA A 590 6.03 25.12 27.75
C ALA A 590 7.30 25.80 28.27
N ALA A 591 7.30 27.14 28.31
CA ALA A 591 8.46 27.94 28.70
C ALA A 591 9.05 27.45 30.03
N THR A 592 10.38 27.43 30.13
CA THR A 592 11.09 27.09 31.38
C THR A 592 10.59 27.97 32.51
N LEU A 593 10.29 27.37 33.65
CA LEU A 593 9.85 28.09 34.83
C LEU A 593 10.99 28.96 35.35
N PRO A 594 10.73 30.24 35.71
CA PRO A 594 11.78 31.13 36.20
C PRO A 594 12.38 30.60 37.50
N THR A 595 13.70 30.40 37.52
CA THR A 595 14.44 29.98 38.71
C THR A 595 15.06 31.16 39.44
N THR A 596 15.10 31.13 40.77
CA THR A 596 15.99 32.03 41.52
C THR A 596 17.45 31.57 41.36
N PRO A 597 18.45 32.49 41.41
CA PRO A 597 19.87 32.11 41.32
C PRO A 597 20.30 31.06 42.36
N GLU A 598 19.77 31.16 43.58
CA GLU A 598 20.03 30.25 44.71
C GLU A 598 19.47 28.83 44.46
N PHE A 599 18.30 28.76 43.82
CA PHE A 599 17.69 27.48 43.41
C PHE A 599 18.45 26.87 42.22
N GLY A 600 18.83 27.68 41.22
CA GLY A 600 19.66 27.23 40.10
C GLY A 600 21.03 26.69 40.52
N GLU A 601 21.66 27.27 41.53
CA GLU A 601 22.90 26.73 42.14
C GLU A 601 22.65 25.41 42.89
N SER A 602 21.46 25.22 43.46
CA SER A 602 21.11 23.97 44.14
C SER A 602 20.80 22.86 43.12
N LEU A 603 20.12 23.19 42.02
CA LEU A 603 19.90 22.30 40.90
C LEU A 603 21.22 21.88 40.23
N SER A 604 22.18 22.81 40.09
CA SER A 604 23.56 22.51 39.67
C SER A 604 24.23 21.43 40.54
N ARG A 605 24.11 21.55 41.86
CA ARG A 605 24.73 20.61 42.82
C ARG A 605 24.06 19.24 42.80
N ILE A 606 22.74 19.21 42.64
CA ILE A 606 21.97 17.97 42.45
C ILE A 606 22.43 17.26 41.18
N LEU A 607 22.51 17.99 40.06
CA LEU A 607 22.97 17.43 38.79
C LEU A 607 24.42 16.92 38.88
N GLN A 608 25.33 17.66 39.50
CA GLN A 608 26.72 17.21 39.67
C GLN A 608 26.79 15.90 40.47
N SER A 609 25.99 15.79 41.53
CA SER A 609 25.92 14.58 42.36
C SER A 609 25.28 13.41 41.59
N TYR A 610 24.29 13.68 40.75
CA TYR A 610 23.71 12.71 39.82
C TYR A 610 24.72 12.22 38.79
N LEU A 611 25.51 13.12 38.19
CA LEU A 611 26.54 12.75 37.21
C LEU A 611 27.65 11.92 37.87
N ALA A 612 27.97 12.17 39.14
CA ALA A 612 28.88 11.33 39.92
C ALA A 612 28.31 9.91 40.14
N LEU A 613 27.01 9.79 40.42
CA LEU A 613 26.31 8.50 40.53
C LEU A 613 26.30 7.76 39.19
N HIS A 614 25.95 8.46 38.10
CA HIS A 614 26.01 7.93 36.74
C HIS A 614 27.41 7.39 36.40
N ALA A 615 28.45 8.17 36.65
CA ALA A 615 29.83 7.77 36.40
C ALA A 615 30.25 6.57 37.25
N ALA A 616 29.80 6.49 38.52
CA ALA A 616 30.07 5.34 39.37
C ALA A 616 29.41 4.06 38.83
N LEU A 617 28.14 4.14 38.41
CA LEU A 617 27.42 3.01 37.82
C LEU A 617 28.00 2.57 36.46
N ALA A 618 28.45 3.51 35.63
CA ALA A 618 29.14 3.23 34.38
C ALA A 618 30.50 2.53 34.60
N ASN A 619 31.14 2.77 35.75
CA ASN A 619 32.41 2.16 36.14
C ASN A 619 32.27 0.92 37.04
N ASP A 620 31.06 0.41 37.26
CA ASP A 620 30.78 -0.72 38.16
C ASP A 620 31.27 -0.48 39.62
N ASP A 621 31.30 0.78 40.08
CA ASP A 621 31.75 1.17 41.42
C ASP A 621 30.56 1.38 42.37
N LEU A 622 30.26 0.35 43.16
CA LEU A 622 29.13 0.34 44.10
C LEU A 622 29.31 1.31 45.28
N ASP A 623 30.53 1.45 45.80
CA ASP A 623 30.80 2.31 46.95
C ASP A 623 30.70 3.80 46.56
N ALA A 624 31.24 4.15 45.39
CA ALA A 624 31.09 5.48 44.83
C ALA A 624 29.63 5.79 44.48
N ALA A 625 28.86 4.80 43.99
CA ALA A 625 27.45 4.96 43.71
C ALA A 625 26.64 5.27 44.99
N HIS A 626 26.87 4.53 46.08
CA HIS A 626 26.21 4.83 47.35
C HIS A 626 26.56 6.21 47.90
N ALA A 627 27.85 6.60 47.84
CA ALA A 627 28.30 7.91 48.29
C ALA A 627 27.64 9.05 47.48
N ALA A 628 27.59 8.91 46.16
CA ALA A 628 26.94 9.88 45.29
C ALA A 628 25.42 9.97 45.53
N ALA A 629 24.75 8.84 45.72
CA ALA A 629 23.32 8.79 46.02
C ALA A 629 22.97 9.48 47.35
N GLN A 630 23.79 9.27 48.39
CA GLN A 630 23.64 9.99 49.68
C GLN A 630 23.83 11.49 49.51
N GLU A 631 24.75 11.91 48.65
CA GLU A 631 24.96 13.33 48.37
C GLU A 631 23.78 13.94 47.61
N ILE A 632 23.21 13.25 46.61
CA ILE A 632 21.97 13.70 45.94
C ILE A 632 20.86 13.89 46.98
N GLN A 633 20.66 12.90 47.85
CA GLN A 633 19.63 12.97 48.91
C GLN A 633 19.85 14.17 49.85
N ASN A 634 21.11 14.46 50.21
CA ASN A 634 21.44 15.63 51.03
C ASN A 634 21.18 16.95 50.31
N GLN A 635 21.46 17.03 49.01
CA GLN A 635 21.27 18.25 48.21
C GLN A 635 19.79 18.53 47.93
N VAL A 636 19.00 17.50 47.62
CA VAL A 636 17.54 17.63 47.42
C VAL A 636 16.87 18.15 48.70
N ASN A 637 17.23 17.61 49.87
CA ASN A 637 16.67 18.06 51.16
C ASN A 637 17.10 19.48 51.58
N LYS A 638 18.14 20.06 50.96
CA LYS A 638 18.70 21.38 51.31
C LYS A 638 18.37 22.46 50.27
N ALA A 639 17.72 22.11 49.17
CA ALA A 639 17.43 23.07 48.11
C ALA A 639 16.42 24.13 48.60
N PRO A 640 16.71 25.44 48.43
CA PRO A 640 15.85 26.51 48.90
C PRO A 640 14.62 26.64 48.00
N ALA A 641 13.47 26.14 48.46
CA ALA A 641 12.20 26.17 47.71
C ALA A 641 11.29 27.36 48.08
N ASP A 642 11.61 28.09 49.15
CA ASP A 642 10.72 29.09 49.76
C ASP A 642 10.42 30.33 48.88
N ASN A 643 11.21 30.55 47.82
CA ASN A 643 11.12 31.72 46.93
C ASN A 643 10.75 31.35 45.48
N LEU A 644 10.25 30.14 45.24
CA LEU A 644 9.72 29.73 43.93
C LEU A 644 8.30 30.30 43.72
N SER A 645 7.92 30.54 42.46
CA SER A 645 6.51 30.82 42.13
C SER A 645 5.64 29.58 42.42
N ASP A 646 4.33 29.75 42.63
CA ASP A 646 3.42 28.64 42.95
C ASP A 646 3.56 27.45 41.97
N ASP A 647 3.55 27.71 40.65
CA ASP A 647 3.76 26.69 39.62
C ASP A 647 5.14 26.00 39.67
N ALA A 648 6.17 26.72 40.14
CA ALA A 648 7.53 26.18 40.27
C ALA A 648 7.70 25.43 41.59
N ALA A 649 7.03 25.86 42.66
CA ALA A 649 7.01 25.18 43.93
C ALA A 649 6.31 23.82 43.82
N ASP A 650 5.19 23.74 43.09
CA ASP A 650 4.46 22.49 42.85
C ASP A 650 5.32 21.48 42.04
N VAL A 651 5.95 21.93 40.96
CA VAL A 651 6.84 21.08 40.14
C VAL A 651 8.06 20.62 40.94
N TRP A 652 8.66 21.50 41.73
CA TRP A 652 9.77 21.14 42.62
C TRP A 652 9.33 20.14 43.68
N GLN A 653 8.19 20.37 44.34
CA GLN A 653 7.68 19.50 45.39
C GLN A 653 7.49 18.08 44.86
N GLN A 654 6.73 17.93 43.78
CA GLN A 654 6.49 16.63 43.15
C GLN A 654 7.80 15.94 42.75
N SER A 655 8.67 16.64 42.02
CA SER A 655 9.93 16.06 41.53
C SER A 655 10.88 15.71 42.67
N SER A 656 10.89 16.50 43.75
CA SER A 656 11.74 16.25 44.93
C SER A 656 11.29 15.01 45.70
N GLU A 657 9.98 14.80 45.85
CA GLU A 657 9.40 13.60 46.45
C GLU A 657 9.75 12.36 45.61
N GLU A 658 9.55 12.41 44.29
CA GLU A 658 9.89 11.34 43.35
C GLU A 658 11.40 10.99 43.38
N MET A 659 12.27 12.01 43.43
CA MET A 659 13.72 11.80 43.55
C MET A 659 14.10 11.16 44.89
N LEU A 660 13.50 11.60 46.01
CA LEU A 660 13.79 11.04 47.33
C LEU A 660 13.32 9.60 47.47
N ASP A 661 12.14 9.28 46.93
CA ASP A 661 11.60 7.92 46.88
C ASP A 661 12.49 7.01 46.02
N ALA A 662 12.97 7.50 44.87
CA ALA A 662 13.88 6.77 44.01
C ALA A 662 15.27 6.55 44.65
N LEU A 663 15.76 7.49 45.45
CA LEU A 663 17.06 7.40 46.12
C LEU A 663 17.08 6.38 47.27
N GLY A 664 15.96 6.11 47.92
CA GLY A 664 15.88 5.16 49.03
C GLY A 664 16.43 3.77 48.67
N PRO A 665 15.94 3.13 47.59
CA PRO A 665 16.48 1.86 47.09
C PRO A 665 17.92 1.94 46.56
N VAL A 666 18.33 3.07 45.97
CA VAL A 666 19.72 3.28 45.50
C VAL A 666 20.71 3.30 46.67
N VAL A 667 20.36 3.96 47.78
CA VAL A 667 21.22 4.08 48.98
C VAL A 667 21.26 2.78 49.79
N SER A 668 20.20 1.97 49.76
CA SER A 668 20.07 0.73 50.54
C SER A 668 20.37 -0.55 49.76
N GLY A 669 20.67 -0.43 48.47
CA GLY A 669 21.03 -1.54 47.58
C GLY A 669 22.25 -2.33 48.09
N LYS A 670 22.25 -3.64 47.86
CA LYS A 670 23.34 -4.53 48.31
C LYS A 670 24.30 -4.91 47.19
N ASP A 671 23.89 -4.71 45.95
CA ASP A 671 24.61 -5.09 44.73
C ASP A 671 24.30 -4.11 43.59
N LEU A 672 25.15 -4.09 42.55
CA LEU A 672 25.02 -3.16 41.42
C LEU A 672 23.70 -3.30 40.67
N ASP A 673 23.16 -4.52 40.54
CA ASP A 673 21.93 -4.76 39.80
C ASP A 673 20.73 -4.11 40.52
N SER A 674 20.67 -4.22 41.85
CA SER A 674 19.66 -3.55 42.67
C SER A 674 19.74 -2.02 42.54
N VAL A 675 20.96 -1.46 42.56
CA VAL A 675 21.19 -0.01 42.44
C VAL A 675 20.87 0.50 41.03
N ARG A 676 21.18 -0.26 39.98
CA ARG A 676 20.89 0.05 38.57
C ARG A 676 19.39 0.06 38.28
N ASN A 677 18.65 -0.90 38.83
CA ASN A 677 17.19 -0.93 38.70
C ASN A 677 16.54 0.28 39.41
N ALA A 678 17.12 0.70 40.53
CA ALA A 678 16.65 1.87 41.27
C ALA A 678 17.09 3.22 40.68
N PHE A 679 18.09 3.22 39.78
CA PHE A 679 18.61 4.44 39.15
C PHE A 679 17.64 5.04 38.09
N GLN A 680 16.86 4.21 37.40
CA GLN A 680 15.96 4.70 36.34
C GLN A 680 14.89 5.69 36.83
N PRO A 681 14.13 5.41 37.92
CA PRO A 681 13.15 6.37 38.43
C PRO A 681 13.79 7.72 38.81
N LEU A 682 14.98 7.70 39.41
CA LEU A 682 15.74 8.90 39.75
C LEU A 682 16.11 9.71 38.51
N SER A 683 16.56 9.00 37.47
CA SER A 683 16.91 9.57 36.18
C SER A 683 15.71 10.25 35.51
N THR A 684 14.56 9.59 35.48
CA THR A 684 13.32 10.13 34.94
C THR A 684 12.86 11.37 35.70
N ALA A 685 12.89 11.34 37.04
CA ALA A 685 12.50 12.47 37.87
C ALA A 685 13.40 13.71 37.62
N LEU A 686 14.72 13.51 37.57
CA LEU A 686 15.65 14.61 37.32
C LEU A 686 15.53 15.15 35.87
N SER A 687 15.32 14.28 34.87
CA SER A 687 15.09 14.70 33.49
C SER A 687 13.82 15.56 33.36
N GLY A 688 12.73 15.14 34.01
CA GLY A 688 11.49 15.91 34.08
C GLY A 688 11.70 17.28 34.71
N LEU A 689 12.42 17.33 35.83
CA LEU A 689 12.77 18.56 36.53
C LEU A 689 13.59 19.52 35.65
N LEU A 690 14.63 19.02 34.99
CA LEU A 690 15.47 19.84 34.09
C LEU A 690 14.74 20.27 32.82
N THR A 691 13.74 19.51 32.37
CA THR A 691 12.88 19.93 31.25
C THR A 691 12.01 21.14 31.62
N ARG A 692 11.64 21.26 32.91
CA ARG A 692 10.80 22.37 33.41
C ARG A 692 11.62 23.58 33.86
N PHE A 693 12.82 23.38 34.37
CA PHE A 693 13.69 24.46 34.90
C PHE A 693 14.89 24.81 34.02
N GLY A 694 15.20 24.02 32.99
CA GLY A 694 16.38 24.16 32.15
C GLY A 694 17.65 23.55 32.75
N GLY A 695 18.67 23.32 31.90
CA GLY A 695 19.95 22.78 32.31
C GLY A 695 20.81 23.77 33.13
N PRO A 696 21.31 23.40 34.32
CA PRO A 696 22.20 24.27 35.09
C PRO A 696 23.60 24.35 34.47
N ASN A 697 24.10 25.58 34.23
CA ASN A 697 25.46 25.97 33.81
C ASN A 697 25.77 26.09 32.30
N GLY A 698 24.83 26.49 31.46
CA GLY A 698 25.14 26.97 30.09
C GLY A 698 25.78 25.94 29.15
N ALA A 699 25.90 24.69 29.58
CA ALA A 699 26.39 23.56 28.80
C ALA A 699 25.22 22.62 28.51
N PRO A 700 25.15 22.04 27.30
CA PRO A 700 24.06 21.15 26.93
C PRO A 700 24.11 19.85 27.73
N ILE A 701 22.93 19.41 28.18
CA ILE A 701 22.75 18.12 28.83
C ILE A 701 22.07 17.18 27.83
N TYR A 702 22.64 16.00 27.63
CA TYR A 702 22.09 15.00 26.74
C TYR A 702 21.32 13.97 27.55
N GLU A 703 20.05 13.76 27.18
CA GLU A 703 19.30 12.58 27.60
C GLU A 703 19.60 11.44 26.64
N MET A 704 20.07 10.34 27.20
CA MET A 704 20.46 9.13 26.50
C MET A 704 19.41 8.05 26.71
N PHE A 705 19.32 7.12 25.77
CA PHE A 705 18.39 5.99 25.82
C PHE A 705 19.10 4.65 25.53
N CYS A 706 18.69 3.60 26.25
CA CYS A 706 19.11 2.23 26.02
C CYS A 706 17.88 1.33 25.90
N SER A 707 17.60 0.86 24.68
CA SER A 707 16.42 0.03 24.37
C SER A 707 16.42 -1.35 25.04
N MET A 708 17.59 -1.91 25.37
CA MET A 708 17.71 -3.24 25.97
C MET A 708 17.50 -3.25 27.49
N ALA A 709 17.58 -2.08 28.14
CA ALA A 709 17.46 -1.98 29.59
C ALA A 709 16.13 -2.57 30.09
N PHE A 710 16.17 -3.17 31.28
CA PHE A 710 15.01 -3.72 31.98
C PHE A 710 14.20 -4.75 31.18
N GLY A 711 14.88 -5.58 30.39
CA GLY A 711 14.25 -6.64 29.60
C GLY A 711 13.56 -6.12 28.34
N GLY A 712 14.13 -5.08 27.70
CA GLY A 712 13.57 -4.47 26.48
C GLY A 712 12.55 -3.36 26.74
N LYS A 713 12.34 -2.96 28.00
CA LYS A 713 11.44 -1.85 28.35
C LYS A 713 12.05 -0.48 28.09
N GLY A 714 13.37 -0.42 27.90
CA GLY A 714 14.10 0.82 27.68
C GLY A 714 14.41 1.57 28.98
N GLY A 715 15.48 2.34 28.98
CA GLY A 715 15.88 3.17 30.11
C GLY A 715 16.62 4.43 29.65
N THR A 716 16.44 5.54 30.36
CA THR A 716 16.99 6.86 30.04
C THR A 716 17.96 7.35 31.10
N TRP A 717 18.98 8.12 30.70
CA TRP A 717 19.90 8.79 31.64
C TRP A 717 20.45 10.09 31.13
N LEU A 718 20.92 10.95 32.04
CA LEU A 718 21.49 12.25 31.70
C LEU A 718 23.03 12.20 31.71
N GLN A 719 23.67 12.83 30.74
CA GLN A 719 25.11 13.05 30.73
C GLN A 719 25.49 14.33 29.96
N THR A 720 26.70 14.83 30.17
CA THR A 720 27.17 16.12 29.60
C THR A 720 27.94 15.98 28.29
N GLN A 721 28.13 14.76 27.80
CA GLN A 721 28.88 14.46 26.58
C GLN A 721 28.05 13.59 25.64
N LYS A 722 28.37 13.58 24.34
CA LYS A 722 27.66 12.75 23.35
C LYS A 722 28.14 11.29 23.33
N ASP A 723 29.33 11.02 23.86
CA ASP A 723 29.88 9.67 23.94
C ASP A 723 29.13 8.88 25.02
N VAL A 724 28.40 7.85 24.60
CA VAL A 724 27.51 7.05 25.45
C VAL A 724 28.30 6.36 26.57
N LEU A 725 27.86 6.57 27.81
CA LEU A 725 28.35 5.86 28.99
C LEU A 725 27.15 5.22 29.70
N ASN A 726 26.91 3.94 29.45
CA ASN A 726 25.71 3.25 29.91
C ASN A 726 25.78 2.87 31.40
N PRO A 727 24.95 3.45 32.28
CA PRO A 727 24.96 3.13 33.71
C PRO A 727 24.29 1.79 34.05
N TYR A 728 23.40 1.29 33.17
CA TYR A 728 22.62 0.06 33.38
C TYR A 728 23.42 -1.22 33.16
N TYR A 729 24.43 -1.16 32.29
CA TYR A 729 25.27 -2.31 31.97
C TYR A 729 26.75 -2.10 32.32
N GLY A 730 27.14 -0.90 32.77
CA GLY A 730 28.50 -0.60 33.20
C GLY A 730 29.54 -0.90 32.13
N GLN A 731 30.67 -1.45 32.56
CA GLN A 731 31.79 -1.80 31.67
C GLN A 731 31.43 -2.90 30.66
N ALA A 732 30.38 -3.68 30.90
CA ALA A 732 29.99 -4.77 29.98
C ALA A 732 29.46 -4.23 28.64
N MET A 733 28.74 -3.10 28.65
CA MET A 733 28.18 -2.47 27.44
C MET A 733 28.22 -0.94 27.52
N LEU A 734 29.39 -0.40 27.91
CA LEU A 734 29.58 1.01 28.23
C LEU A 734 29.15 1.96 27.10
N GLY A 735 29.47 1.63 25.85
CA GLY A 735 29.15 2.45 24.68
C GLY A 735 27.78 2.19 24.06
N CYS A 736 26.91 1.37 24.69
CA CYS A 736 25.64 0.97 24.10
C CYS A 736 24.51 1.93 24.52
N GLY A 737 23.87 2.56 23.54
CA GLY A 737 22.79 3.53 23.73
C GLY A 737 22.83 4.59 22.64
N GLU A 738 21.88 5.52 22.67
CA GLU A 738 21.78 6.62 21.71
C GLU A 738 21.34 7.92 22.38
N VAL A 739 21.65 9.06 21.75
CA VAL A 739 21.20 10.38 22.20
C VAL A 739 19.72 10.52 21.86
N GLN A 740 18.86 10.64 22.86
CA GLN A 740 17.41 10.79 22.70
C GLN A 740 17.02 12.26 22.47
N ARG A 741 17.59 13.18 23.25
CA ARG A 741 17.40 14.64 23.09
C ARG A 741 18.47 15.46 23.82
N GLU A 742 18.55 16.74 23.48
CA GLU A 742 19.38 17.77 24.12
C GLU A 742 18.49 18.69 24.96
N ILE A 743 18.87 18.94 26.21
CA ILE A 743 18.15 19.83 27.14
C ILE A 743 18.91 21.17 27.17
N GLU A 744 18.20 22.23 26.79
CA GLU A 744 18.72 23.61 26.70
C GLU A 744 18.98 24.22 28.10
N PRO A 745 19.97 25.12 28.24
CA PRO A 745 20.29 25.77 29.51
C PRO A 745 19.23 26.79 29.95
N ALA A 746 19.10 26.99 31.27
CA ALA A 746 18.15 27.95 31.85
C ALA A 746 18.51 29.41 31.49
N GLU A 747 17.56 30.20 30.97
CA GLU A 747 17.75 31.63 30.70
C GLU A 747 17.81 32.44 32.01
N THR A 748 18.95 33.08 32.30
CA THR A 748 19.10 33.95 33.48
C THR A 748 18.33 35.26 33.33
N THR A 749 17.39 35.53 34.24
CA THR A 749 16.55 36.73 34.26
C THR A 749 17.36 37.99 34.63
N GLN A 750 17.43 38.97 33.72
CA GLN A 750 17.65 40.39 34.05
C GLN A 750 16.63 41.27 33.32
N ALA A 751 16.06 42.22 34.06
CA ALA A 751 14.79 42.90 33.82
C ALA A 751 14.82 44.13 32.89
N ALA A 752 13.70 44.40 32.19
CA ALA A 752 12.90 45.63 32.26
C ALA A 752 11.60 45.52 31.41
N PRO A 753 10.47 46.14 31.82
CA PRO A 753 9.21 46.06 31.09
C PRO A 753 9.13 47.17 30.03
N GLY A 754 8.91 46.78 28.77
CA GLY A 754 8.62 47.72 27.69
C GLY A 754 8.76 47.08 26.33
N THR A 755 7.72 47.28 25.51
CA THR A 755 7.60 46.92 24.08
C THR A 755 7.41 45.44 23.74
N SER A 756 6.18 45.14 23.30
CA SER A 756 5.84 44.08 22.35
C SER A 756 6.96 43.88 21.32
N GLY A 757 7.71 42.80 21.45
CA GLY A 757 8.69 42.35 20.48
C GLY A 757 8.04 41.38 19.51
N ALA A 758 7.55 41.87 18.39
CA ALA A 758 7.41 41.06 17.19
C ALA A 758 8.79 40.41 16.92
N LYS A 759 8.83 39.09 16.71
CA LYS A 759 10.04 38.40 16.26
C LYS A 759 10.49 39.06 14.95
N PRO A 760 11.68 39.67 14.87
CA PRO A 760 12.14 40.24 13.62
C PRO A 760 12.48 39.10 12.65
N SER A 761 11.93 39.19 11.45
CA SER A 761 12.42 38.44 10.30
C SER A 761 13.90 38.79 10.09
N SER A 762 14.81 37.85 10.37
CA SER A 762 16.24 38.08 10.17
C SER A 762 16.57 37.93 8.69
N ILE A 763 16.35 39.00 7.93
CA ILE A 763 16.86 39.15 6.56
C ILE A 763 18.35 38.84 6.58
N LEU A 764 18.79 37.94 5.69
CA LEU A 764 20.20 37.57 5.59
C LEU A 764 21.04 38.71 5.00
N ASP A 765 22.35 38.68 5.25
CA ASP A 765 23.28 39.67 4.73
C ASP A 765 23.43 39.56 3.20
N THR A 766 22.53 40.21 2.46
CA THR A 766 22.51 40.26 1.00
C THR A 766 22.95 41.65 0.49
N PRO A 767 23.89 41.72 -0.48
CA PRO A 767 24.33 42.98 -1.06
C PRO A 767 23.20 43.78 -1.72
N ASP A 768 23.26 45.11 -1.66
CA ASP A 768 22.27 45.98 -2.29
C ASP A 768 22.19 45.77 -3.81
N SER A 769 23.30 45.47 -4.48
CA SER A 769 23.36 45.17 -5.92
C SER A 769 22.52 43.95 -6.28
N PHE A 770 22.58 42.89 -5.47
CA PHE A 770 21.76 41.69 -5.63
C PHE A 770 20.28 41.99 -5.39
N ARG A 771 19.95 42.73 -4.31
CA ARG A 771 18.56 43.14 -4.03
C ARG A 771 17.97 44.02 -5.14
N GLN A 772 18.78 44.86 -5.78
CA GLN A 772 18.36 45.65 -6.94
C GLN A 772 18.12 44.78 -8.19
N ALA A 773 18.95 43.75 -8.41
CA ALA A 773 18.77 42.81 -9.53
C ALA A 773 17.46 42.00 -9.43
N LEU A 774 16.91 41.82 -8.21
CA LEU A 774 15.63 41.14 -7.98
C LEU A 774 14.40 42.03 -8.21
N ALA A 775 14.57 43.35 -8.29
CA ALA A 775 13.43 44.29 -8.41
C ALA A 775 12.53 44.05 -9.63
N PRO A 776 13.06 43.72 -10.84
CA PRO A 776 12.23 43.36 -12.00
C PRO A 776 11.39 42.10 -11.76
N ILE A 777 11.94 41.10 -11.06
CA ILE A 777 11.27 39.84 -10.75
C ILE A 777 10.14 40.07 -9.75
N VAL A 778 10.40 40.82 -8.67
CA VAL A 778 9.37 41.20 -7.69
C VAL A 778 8.26 42.02 -8.35
N SER A 779 8.60 42.91 -9.28
CA SER A 779 7.61 43.74 -9.98
C SER A 779 6.73 42.91 -10.90
N ALA A 780 7.32 42.01 -11.70
CA ALA A 780 6.57 41.11 -12.57
C ALA A 780 5.70 40.13 -11.76
N TYR A 781 6.18 39.65 -10.61
CA TYR A 781 5.38 38.83 -9.69
C TYR A 781 4.16 39.58 -9.17
N LEU A 782 4.32 40.81 -8.67
CA LEU A 782 3.21 41.59 -8.12
C LEU A 782 2.19 41.94 -9.22
N SER A 783 2.66 42.28 -10.42
CA SER A 783 1.76 42.44 -11.56
C SER A 783 1.02 41.14 -11.87
N MET A 784 1.69 39.99 -11.87
CA MET A 784 1.03 38.70 -12.09
C MET A 784 -0.05 38.41 -11.05
N GLN A 785 0.24 38.67 -9.77
CA GLN A 785 -0.70 38.52 -8.67
C GLN A 785 -1.96 39.38 -8.91
N GLN A 786 -1.78 40.64 -9.31
CA GLN A 786 -2.89 41.53 -9.64
C GLN A 786 -3.69 41.07 -10.87
N GLU A 787 -3.03 40.55 -11.89
CA GLU A 787 -3.72 40.05 -13.09
C GLU A 787 -4.52 38.77 -12.79
N LEU A 788 -4.00 37.88 -11.93
CA LEU A 788 -4.75 36.72 -11.45
C LEU A 788 -5.93 37.11 -10.54
N ALA A 789 -5.77 38.17 -9.75
CA ALA A 789 -6.86 38.73 -8.95
C ALA A 789 -7.98 39.33 -9.83
N LYS A 790 -7.67 39.74 -11.07
CA LYS A 790 -8.63 40.22 -12.09
C LYS A 790 -9.07 39.14 -13.07
N ASP A 791 -8.69 37.88 -12.86
CA ASP A 791 -8.97 36.78 -13.78
C ASP A 791 -8.41 36.96 -15.21
N ASP A 792 -7.37 37.78 -15.39
CA ASP A 792 -6.69 37.97 -16.68
C ASP A 792 -5.51 36.99 -16.85
N LEU A 793 -5.84 35.80 -17.38
CA LEU A 793 -4.86 34.76 -17.66
C LEU A 793 -3.80 35.19 -18.68
N ALA A 794 -4.17 35.98 -19.69
CA ALA A 794 -3.25 36.36 -20.76
C ALA A 794 -2.19 37.34 -20.25
N ALA A 795 -2.61 38.32 -19.44
CA ALA A 795 -1.72 39.25 -18.78
C ALA A 795 -0.84 38.54 -17.72
N ALA A 796 -1.41 37.62 -16.93
CA ALA A 796 -0.65 36.81 -15.97
C ALA A 796 0.48 35.99 -16.65
N LYS A 797 0.19 35.35 -17.79
CA LYS A 797 1.19 34.63 -18.58
C LYS A 797 2.32 35.51 -19.10
N ASN A 798 2.00 36.73 -19.53
CA ASN A 798 3.01 37.69 -19.98
C ASN A 798 3.94 38.08 -18.84
N GLN A 799 3.42 38.25 -17.62
CA GLN A 799 4.24 38.51 -16.45
C GLN A 799 5.09 37.29 -16.05
N ALA A 800 4.56 36.07 -16.21
CA ALA A 800 5.31 34.84 -15.94
C ALA A 800 6.51 34.71 -16.87
N LYS A 801 6.30 35.00 -18.15
CA LYS A 801 7.38 35.10 -19.14
C LYS A 801 8.41 36.18 -18.80
N ALA A 802 7.98 37.32 -18.26
CA ALA A 802 8.89 38.37 -17.81
C ALA A 802 9.78 37.91 -16.64
N ILE A 803 9.23 37.14 -15.70
CA ILE A 803 10.00 36.50 -14.62
C ILE A 803 11.02 35.51 -15.20
N SER A 804 10.58 34.61 -16.10
CA SER A 804 11.45 33.61 -16.75
C SER A 804 12.63 34.24 -17.50
N LEU A 805 12.44 35.44 -18.08
CA LEU A 805 13.50 36.18 -18.78
C LEU A 805 14.44 36.93 -17.83
N ALA A 806 13.94 37.36 -16.66
CA ALA A 806 14.72 38.14 -15.70
C ALA A 806 15.57 37.26 -14.76
N LEU A 807 15.11 36.05 -14.43
CA LEU A 807 15.81 35.13 -13.51
C LEU A 807 17.26 34.81 -13.93
N PRO A 808 17.57 34.54 -15.22
CA PRO A 808 18.95 34.30 -15.66
C PRO A 808 19.87 35.52 -15.59
N MET A 809 19.32 36.73 -15.44
CA MET A 809 20.08 37.98 -15.42
C MET A 809 20.52 38.40 -14.00
N VAL A 810 20.10 37.66 -12.97
CA VAL A 810 20.49 37.93 -11.57
C VAL A 810 21.89 37.38 -11.33
N ASP A 811 22.83 38.27 -11.06
CA ASP A 811 24.20 37.91 -10.66
C ASP A 811 24.22 37.51 -9.18
N ASP A 812 24.40 36.22 -8.91
CA ASP A 812 24.47 35.63 -7.56
C ASP A 812 25.91 35.38 -7.07
N SER A 813 26.93 35.71 -7.88
CA SER A 813 28.34 35.56 -7.50
C SER A 813 28.77 36.44 -6.32
N VAL A 814 27.96 37.43 -5.99
CA VAL A 814 28.17 38.38 -4.88
C VAL A 814 27.62 37.88 -3.53
N LEU A 815 26.93 36.73 -3.51
CA LEU A 815 26.31 36.18 -2.29
C LEU A 815 27.30 35.39 -1.44
N SER A 816 27.12 35.46 -0.12
CA SER A 816 27.78 34.55 0.83
C SER A 816 27.11 33.17 0.84
N GLU A 817 27.74 32.18 1.46
CA GLU A 817 27.35 30.76 1.38
C GLU A 817 25.87 30.48 1.72
N ALA A 818 25.37 31.06 2.83
CA ALA A 818 23.98 30.83 3.26
C ALA A 818 22.92 31.50 2.34
N PRO A 819 23.03 32.80 1.97
CA PRO A 819 22.18 33.39 0.94
C PRO A 819 22.26 32.72 -0.43
N ALA A 820 23.44 32.24 -0.83
CA ALA A 820 23.64 31.57 -2.12
C ALA A 820 22.89 30.24 -2.20
N ALA A 821 22.92 29.44 -1.12
CA ALA A 821 22.18 28.18 -1.03
C ALA A 821 20.66 28.43 -1.13
N ILE A 822 20.14 29.38 -0.33
CA ILE A 822 18.72 29.74 -0.36
C ILE A 822 18.32 30.30 -1.72
N TRP A 823 19.16 31.13 -2.34
CA TRP A 823 18.89 31.65 -3.69
C TRP A 823 18.85 30.54 -4.74
N SER A 824 19.75 29.56 -4.69
CA SER A 824 19.76 28.44 -5.64
C SER A 824 18.44 27.65 -5.61
N ASP A 825 17.99 27.25 -4.42
CA ASP A 825 16.74 26.51 -4.24
C ASP A 825 15.52 27.36 -4.63
N THR A 826 15.50 28.62 -4.21
CA THR A 826 14.38 29.52 -4.46
C THR A 826 14.29 29.90 -5.94
N ARG A 827 15.42 30.06 -6.64
CA ARG A 827 15.48 30.32 -8.08
C ARG A 827 14.87 29.18 -8.87
N ALA A 828 15.22 27.93 -8.56
CA ALA A 828 14.64 26.77 -9.22
C ALA A 828 13.10 26.72 -9.04
N ALA A 829 12.62 27.05 -7.84
CA ALA A 829 11.18 27.14 -7.56
C ALA A 829 10.49 28.29 -8.33
N LEU A 830 11.13 29.46 -8.46
CA LEU A 830 10.64 30.57 -9.28
C LEU A 830 10.59 30.23 -10.77
N GLU A 831 11.62 29.57 -11.31
CA GLU A 831 11.66 29.12 -12.71
C GLU A 831 10.54 28.10 -12.98
N LYS A 832 10.35 27.13 -12.09
CA LYS A 832 9.29 26.12 -12.18
C LYS A 832 7.90 26.75 -12.11
N GLY A 833 7.66 27.64 -11.13
CA GLY A 833 6.39 28.33 -10.95
C GLY A 833 6.04 29.22 -12.15
N ALA A 834 7.00 29.99 -12.64
CA ALA A 834 6.80 30.87 -13.80
C ALA A 834 6.50 30.07 -15.08
N ALA A 835 7.23 28.98 -15.33
CA ALA A 835 6.95 28.09 -16.46
C ALA A 835 5.57 27.42 -16.38
N ALA A 836 5.14 27.04 -15.17
CA ALA A 836 3.81 26.48 -14.94
C ALA A 836 2.70 27.49 -15.28
N VAL A 837 2.82 28.74 -14.82
CA VAL A 837 1.85 29.80 -15.15
C VAL A 837 1.85 30.11 -16.65
N GLU A 838 3.03 30.26 -17.27
CA GLU A 838 3.18 30.56 -18.70
C GLU A 838 2.49 29.52 -19.60
N SER A 839 2.67 28.24 -19.26
CA SER A 839 2.13 27.10 -20.02
C SER A 839 0.69 26.71 -19.67
N SER A 840 0.09 27.31 -18.63
CA SER A 840 -1.22 26.90 -18.10
C SER A 840 -2.38 27.01 -19.10
N PRO A 841 -3.22 25.98 -19.30
CA PRO A 841 -4.34 26.06 -20.25
C PRO A 841 -5.49 26.97 -19.80
N ASP A 842 -5.66 27.17 -18.49
CA ASP A 842 -6.76 27.93 -17.88
C ASP A 842 -6.31 28.63 -16.56
N LEU A 843 -7.22 29.38 -15.95
CA LEU A 843 -6.98 30.11 -14.70
C LEU A 843 -6.72 29.18 -13.51
N THR A 844 -7.36 28.01 -13.46
CA THR A 844 -7.20 27.05 -12.37
C THR A 844 -5.76 26.51 -12.36
N ALA A 845 -5.26 26.06 -13.51
CA ALA A 845 -3.88 25.62 -13.67
C ALA A 845 -2.89 26.76 -13.39
N ALA A 846 -3.18 27.98 -13.83
CA ALA A 846 -2.33 29.15 -13.58
C ALA A 846 -2.24 29.47 -12.09
N ARG A 847 -3.32 29.35 -11.32
CA ARG A 847 -3.34 29.58 -9.87
C ARG A 847 -2.53 28.53 -9.10
N VAL A 848 -2.53 27.27 -9.55
CA VAL A 848 -1.66 26.22 -8.99
C VAL A 848 -0.19 26.54 -9.25
N GLY A 849 0.17 26.94 -10.48
CA GLY A 849 1.53 27.40 -10.80
C GLY A 849 1.94 28.62 -9.97
N PHE A 850 1.01 29.56 -9.78
CA PHE A 850 1.20 30.74 -8.95
C PHE A 850 1.44 30.41 -7.48
N ARG A 851 0.80 29.38 -6.90
CA ARG A 851 1.07 28.92 -5.51
C ARG A 851 2.55 28.61 -5.30
N THR A 852 3.15 27.86 -6.22
CA THR A 852 4.58 27.50 -6.18
C THR A 852 5.47 28.75 -6.28
N LEU A 853 5.14 29.62 -7.23
CA LEU A 853 5.84 30.90 -7.42
C LEU A 853 5.75 31.80 -6.18
N SER A 854 4.60 31.78 -5.51
CA SER A 854 4.25 32.60 -4.35
C SER A 854 5.03 32.23 -3.10
N GLN A 855 5.15 30.94 -2.80
CA GLN A 855 5.97 30.45 -1.69
C GLN A 855 7.45 30.78 -1.88
N ALA A 856 7.95 30.65 -3.10
CA ALA A 856 9.31 31.03 -3.44
C ALA A 856 9.51 32.56 -3.29
N MET A 857 8.54 33.37 -3.74
CA MET A 857 8.61 34.82 -3.62
C MET A 857 8.60 35.30 -2.16
N LEU A 858 7.83 34.65 -1.28
CA LEU A 858 7.87 34.92 0.16
C LEU A 858 9.28 34.73 0.72
N THR A 859 9.97 33.65 0.33
CA THR A 859 11.36 33.41 0.73
C THR A 859 12.31 34.49 0.19
N VAL A 860 12.14 34.91 -1.07
CA VAL A 860 12.94 35.98 -1.70
C VAL A 860 12.76 37.32 -0.99
N VAL A 861 11.53 37.67 -0.59
CA VAL A 861 11.24 38.94 0.09
C VAL A 861 11.66 38.89 1.57
N ASP A 862 11.30 37.82 2.28
CA ASP A 862 11.46 37.70 3.73
C ASP A 862 12.90 37.36 4.14
N ARG A 863 13.60 36.50 3.38
CA ARG A 863 14.95 36.02 3.74
C ARG A 863 16.06 36.73 2.96
N LEU A 864 15.83 37.04 1.68
CA LEU A 864 16.84 37.69 0.82
C LEU A 864 16.66 39.21 0.72
N GLY A 865 15.58 39.75 1.29
CA GLY A 865 15.35 41.19 1.41
C GLY A 865 15.00 41.89 0.09
N ALA A 866 14.48 41.16 -0.89
CA ALA A 866 14.04 41.76 -2.16
C ALA A 866 12.82 42.67 -1.95
N GLY A 867 12.76 43.80 -2.66
CA GLY A 867 11.60 44.69 -2.56
C GLY A 867 11.46 45.46 -1.23
N LYS A 868 12.50 45.49 -0.38
CA LYS A 868 12.53 46.16 0.94
C LYS A 868 12.06 47.62 0.96
N GLN A 869 12.08 48.32 -0.17
CA GLN A 869 11.61 49.71 -0.30
C GLN A 869 10.11 49.82 -0.66
N ARG A 870 9.41 48.69 -0.76
CA ARG A 870 7.98 48.59 -1.10
C ARG A 870 7.21 48.16 0.14
N GLY A 871 5.99 48.68 0.30
CA GLY A 871 5.09 48.28 1.40
C GLY A 871 4.50 46.90 1.13
N LEU A 872 5.31 45.85 1.28
CA LEU A 872 4.93 44.48 0.99
C LEU A 872 4.34 43.80 2.22
N TYR A 873 3.34 42.97 2.00
CA TYR A 873 2.64 42.22 3.05
C TYR A 873 2.49 40.76 2.64
N GLU A 874 2.53 39.88 3.63
CA GLU A 874 2.12 38.49 3.50
C GLU A 874 0.61 38.41 3.69
N ALA A 875 -0.10 37.99 2.65
CA ALA A 875 -1.53 37.73 2.68
C ALA A 875 -1.80 36.23 2.64
N PHE A 876 -2.93 35.81 3.21
CA PHE A 876 -3.33 34.41 3.33
C PHE A 876 -4.81 34.23 3.05
N CYS A 877 -5.15 33.17 2.33
CA CYS A 877 -6.52 32.73 2.10
C CYS A 877 -6.66 31.30 2.61
N PRO A 878 -7.44 31.04 3.68
CA PRO A 878 -7.61 29.71 4.24
C PRO A 878 -8.36 28.76 3.30
N MET A 879 -9.28 29.28 2.48
CA MET A 879 -10.13 28.48 1.58
C MET A 879 -9.43 28.06 0.27
N ALA A 880 -8.23 28.58 -0.01
CA ALA A 880 -7.54 28.27 -1.25
C ALA A 880 -7.10 26.79 -1.27
N PHE A 881 -7.26 26.14 -2.43
CA PHE A 881 -6.86 24.74 -2.66
C PHE A 881 -7.51 23.77 -1.67
N ASP A 882 -8.84 23.69 -1.68
CA ASP A 882 -9.64 22.77 -0.85
C ASP A 882 -9.33 22.90 0.66
N ASP A 883 -9.37 24.14 1.16
CA ASP A 883 -9.12 24.51 2.57
C ASP A 883 -7.71 24.19 3.11
N THR A 884 -6.75 23.85 2.23
CA THR A 884 -5.33 23.68 2.62
C THR A 884 -4.58 25.01 2.81
N GLY A 885 -5.17 26.11 2.33
CA GLY A 885 -4.65 27.46 2.49
C GLY A 885 -3.59 27.86 1.45
N GLY A 886 -3.58 29.15 1.11
CA GLY A 886 -2.64 29.74 0.17
C GLY A 886 -2.13 31.09 0.64
N THR A 887 -0.81 31.27 0.67
CA THR A 887 -0.15 32.55 1.00
C THR A 887 0.33 33.26 -0.27
N TRP A 888 0.40 34.59 -0.22
CA TRP A 888 1.04 35.39 -1.26
C TRP A 888 1.63 36.70 -0.78
N VAL A 889 2.53 37.26 -1.60
CA VAL A 889 3.06 38.61 -1.40
C VAL A 889 2.19 39.58 -2.18
N GLN A 890 1.77 40.67 -1.55
CA GLN A 890 1.09 41.77 -2.22
C GLN A 890 1.62 43.12 -1.74
N GLU A 891 1.30 44.18 -2.48
CA GLU A 891 1.65 45.55 -2.13
C GLU A 891 0.44 46.25 -1.50
N GLY A 892 0.61 46.77 -0.29
CA GLY A 892 -0.47 47.35 0.51
C GLY A 892 -1.31 46.32 1.29
N GLU A 893 -2.17 46.84 2.16
CA GLU A 893 -2.97 46.04 3.11
C GLU A 893 -4.33 45.61 2.55
N THR A 894 -4.77 46.19 1.44
CA THR A 894 -6.03 45.81 0.79
C THR A 894 -5.87 44.45 0.11
N ILE A 895 -6.65 43.45 0.51
CA ILE A 895 -6.56 42.09 -0.02
C ILE A 895 -6.93 42.07 -1.50
N GLU A 896 -6.06 41.48 -2.32
CA GLU A 896 -6.32 41.22 -3.74
C GLU A 896 -6.05 39.72 -4.00
N ASN A 897 -7.07 38.90 -3.80
CA ASN A 897 -6.93 37.44 -3.77
C ASN A 897 -6.66 36.86 -5.19
N PRO A 898 -5.46 36.33 -5.46
CA PRO A 898 -5.13 35.79 -6.78
C PRO A 898 -5.70 34.38 -7.02
N TYR A 899 -6.12 33.68 -5.95
CA TYR A 899 -6.59 32.29 -6.01
C TYR A 899 -8.08 32.18 -6.33
N PHE A 900 -8.87 33.20 -5.99
CA PHE A 900 -10.30 33.25 -6.30
C PHE A 900 -10.68 34.37 -7.27
N GLY A 901 -9.78 35.31 -7.56
CA GLY A 901 -10.00 36.33 -8.58
C GLY A 901 -11.15 37.27 -8.24
N GLU A 902 -11.90 37.71 -9.25
CA GLU A 902 -12.98 38.68 -9.06
C GLU A 902 -14.11 38.14 -8.18
N SER A 903 -14.28 36.81 -8.13
CA SER A 903 -15.35 36.16 -7.37
C SER A 903 -15.24 36.38 -5.86
N MET A 904 -14.02 36.50 -5.33
CA MET A 904 -13.74 36.71 -3.91
C MET A 904 -12.49 37.57 -3.71
N LEU A 905 -12.44 38.69 -4.45
CA LEU A 905 -11.24 39.55 -4.54
C LEU A 905 -10.71 40.01 -3.17
N GLN A 906 -11.60 40.29 -2.23
CA GLN A 906 -11.25 40.81 -0.89
C GLN A 906 -11.24 39.72 0.19
N CYS A 907 -11.36 38.45 -0.18
CA CYS A 907 -11.36 37.35 0.78
C CYS A 907 -9.92 36.95 1.15
N GLY A 908 -9.61 36.93 2.44
CA GLY A 908 -8.29 36.63 2.97
C GLY A 908 -7.93 37.57 4.11
N GLU A 909 -6.73 37.40 4.67
CA GLU A 909 -6.21 38.24 5.74
C GLU A 909 -4.74 38.56 5.53
N ILE A 910 -4.32 39.73 6.02
CA ILE A 910 -2.91 40.10 6.10
C ILE A 910 -2.32 39.44 7.33
N LYS A 911 -1.31 38.60 7.14
CA LYS A 911 -0.60 37.92 8.23
C LYS A 911 0.43 38.84 8.89
N ARG A 912 1.27 39.50 8.09
CA ARG A 912 2.34 40.38 8.58
C ARG A 912 2.92 41.29 7.48
N PRO A 913 3.51 42.45 7.83
CA PRO A 913 4.35 43.21 6.91
C PRO A 913 5.64 42.43 6.60
N LEU A 914 6.11 42.54 5.36
CA LEU A 914 7.34 41.92 4.87
C LEU A 914 8.38 43.01 4.60
N GLY A 915 9.57 42.86 5.17
CA GLY A 915 10.68 43.81 4.97
C GLY A 915 10.69 45.06 5.86
N ALA A 916 9.74 45.19 6.81
CA ALA A 916 9.79 46.21 7.87
C ALA A 916 10.71 45.77 9.02
N GLN A 917 11.51 46.70 9.55
CA GLN A 917 12.35 46.49 10.74
C GLN A 917 11.52 46.56 12.02
#